data_AF-A0A958EAC4-F1
#
_entry.id   AF-A0A958EAC4-F1
#
_cell.length_a   1.000
_cell.length_b   1.000
_cell.length_c   1.000
_cell.angle_alpha   90.00
_cell.angle_beta   90.00
_cell.angle_gamma   90.00
#
_symmetry.space_group_name_H-M   'P 1'
#
loop_
_entity.id
_entity.type
_entity.pdbx_description
1 polymer ?
#
loop_
_entity_poly.entity_id
_entity_poly.type
_entity_poly.pdbx_seq_one_letter_code
_entity_poly.pdbx_strand_id
1 'polypeptide(L)'
;MSQTASQTPDLAAQRPLADALAYHLRYTLGKSVGQADEKDFFSAAAYVVRDRLIDRLHQQENPDHSREERQIFLISNEYLSGPLLPYYLHLLGLSGEMQEALAAYGKTIDTISRFEPDPALGRSEAGEAAVSFFEGLIQKNQPAVAYGINYEFGFFRQKIRNGYQKEYPDNWTRGGSPLMLERSGESVVIPIYGHLDSIEDGAGKVHSVWLDWQLLIGIPHDLPVPSHNGESVGLMRLYSARSSDSFDMEIFNAGDYVRAMRQKILSESVSKLVFPPETADGTREMHLIQTYFLVACALRDITRRFQRGNGDPREFAERNAIQLNSVETTLALVELQRILVDEHRLEWGDAWEITRNTISFTWHGLLQDGLGSWPLQLLEKVLPKHLQILYEINHRFLKKMVMANAALKMPVPQRSLSVIEESGERGLNLPRLAMIGCKSISALNLTHREDLQRELNSVFRENWDGDLDVRPDGVSLHRWLKVVNPEMSDWISDAIGDQWLKDPRELENLREMAGDRSFCDGVLEIQKTQSERLTRMVEETTKIPVDPRAIIEVNIAPVAETHRLLISCLKVIDRYLSLKEDGLQPDTPWLCIYAGKAAPGHWGAKQLIKLIHNLADTINKDPRIRRHMVVAFLPDIKPALVEKIVPGSDLFESLACPSINTNTLRVRQFAINGVPTIGPWNGVNAGVSGVIGENLLYLFGDKSEAPAANVNEGWKIYRSSQRIRRVIDTLRGDLFCKGQQGLFQWIFNHLLNEGDPFGQLPLLESYFTLLDRAALDYQKRDEWASRSVQRIASAWQFSVDRVAEDYLQKVLPRAENAVISE
;
A
#
# COMPACT_ATOMS: atom_id res chain seq x y z
N MET A 1 29.95 35.29 -22.62
CA MET A 1 30.05 34.20 -23.62
C MET A 1 29.46 32.96 -22.97
N SER A 2 28.19 32.69 -23.24
CA SER A 2 27.50 31.49 -22.77
C SER A 2 28.10 30.28 -23.48
N GLN A 3 28.75 29.40 -22.73
CA GLN A 3 28.99 28.05 -23.21
C GLN A 3 27.64 27.33 -23.15
N THR A 4 27.08 27.05 -24.31
CA THR A 4 26.01 26.07 -24.48
C THR A 4 26.46 24.78 -23.84
N ALA A 5 25.80 24.38 -22.75
CA ALA A 5 25.99 23.09 -22.13
C ALA A 5 25.78 22.00 -23.20
N SER A 6 26.81 21.20 -23.43
CA SER A 6 26.76 20.02 -24.29
C SER A 6 25.74 19.05 -23.68
N GLN A 7 24.51 19.04 -24.18
CA GLN A 7 23.56 17.97 -23.90
C GLN A 7 24.19 16.64 -24.33
N THR A 8 24.50 15.77 -23.37
CA THR A 8 24.92 14.41 -23.67
C THR A 8 23.83 13.75 -24.51
N PRO A 9 24.12 13.27 -25.73
CA PRO A 9 23.09 12.66 -26.57
C PRO A 9 22.47 11.46 -25.85
N ASP A 10 21.15 11.30 -25.94
CA ASP A 10 20.44 10.09 -25.50
C ASP A 10 20.88 8.91 -26.38
N LEU A 11 21.89 8.19 -25.91
CA LEU A 11 22.56 7.13 -26.66
C LEU A 11 21.62 5.93 -26.87
N ALA A 12 20.69 5.71 -25.94
CA ALA A 12 19.68 4.67 -26.02
C ALA A 12 18.54 5.05 -26.97
N ALA A 13 18.10 6.31 -27.01
CA ALA A 13 17.03 6.78 -27.92
C ALA A 13 17.39 6.69 -29.40
N GLN A 14 18.68 6.79 -29.73
CA GLN A 14 19.14 6.72 -31.12
C GLN A 14 19.10 5.31 -31.73
N ARG A 15 18.92 4.26 -30.91
CA ARG A 15 18.84 2.88 -31.40
C ARG A 15 17.38 2.46 -31.60
N PRO A 16 17.01 1.89 -32.76
CA PRO A 16 15.73 1.23 -32.95
C PRO A 16 15.49 0.15 -31.88
N LEU A 17 14.27 0.04 -31.36
CA LEU A 17 13.97 -0.91 -30.28
C LEU A 17 14.25 -2.37 -30.67
N ALA A 18 14.05 -2.74 -31.94
CA ALA A 18 14.37 -4.07 -32.44
C ALA A 18 15.87 -4.42 -32.31
N ASP A 19 16.75 -3.45 -32.59
CA ASP A 19 18.20 -3.62 -32.46
C ASP A 19 18.61 -3.66 -30.99
N ALA A 20 17.97 -2.85 -30.15
CA ALA A 20 18.21 -2.83 -28.70
C ALA A 20 17.77 -4.16 -28.05
N LEU A 21 16.62 -4.72 -28.44
CA LEU A 21 16.18 -6.06 -28.02
C LEU A 21 17.20 -7.13 -28.42
N ALA A 22 17.62 -7.15 -29.70
CA ALA A 22 18.61 -8.09 -30.19
C ALA A 22 19.95 -7.96 -29.46
N TYR A 23 20.35 -6.74 -29.12
CA TYR A 23 21.56 -6.45 -28.33
C TYR A 23 21.49 -7.10 -26.95
N HIS A 24 20.42 -6.87 -26.17
CA HIS A 24 20.32 -7.45 -24.83
C HIS A 24 20.14 -8.97 -24.84
N LEU A 25 19.39 -9.52 -25.80
CA LEU A 25 19.33 -10.97 -25.99
C LEU A 25 20.74 -11.55 -26.18
N ARG A 26 21.54 -10.96 -27.06
CA ARG A 26 22.87 -11.47 -27.41
C ARG A 26 23.93 -11.24 -26.35
N TYR A 27 24.05 -10.00 -25.86
CA TYR A 27 25.21 -9.58 -25.05
C TYR A 27 24.91 -9.51 -23.56
N THR A 28 23.66 -9.28 -23.17
CA THR A 28 23.27 -9.27 -21.76
C THR A 28 22.84 -10.66 -21.29
N LEU A 29 22.02 -11.36 -22.09
CA LEU A 29 21.50 -12.70 -21.75
C LEU A 29 22.33 -13.85 -22.35
N GLY A 30 23.23 -13.57 -23.30
CA GLY A 30 24.07 -14.59 -23.92
C GLY A 30 23.30 -15.54 -24.84
N LYS A 31 22.17 -15.10 -25.42
CA LYS A 31 21.25 -15.91 -26.24
C LYS A 31 21.19 -15.40 -27.68
N SER A 32 21.13 -16.31 -28.64
CA SER A 32 20.72 -15.95 -30.00
C SER A 32 19.20 -15.81 -30.09
N VAL A 33 18.70 -15.00 -31.02
CA VAL A 33 17.25 -14.80 -31.22
C VAL A 33 16.49 -16.11 -31.37
N GLY A 34 17.03 -17.07 -32.13
CA GLY A 34 16.38 -18.37 -32.34
C GLY A 34 16.36 -19.30 -31.12
N GLN A 35 17.11 -18.98 -30.06
CA GLN A 35 17.15 -19.73 -28.80
C GLN A 35 16.39 -19.03 -27.66
N ALA A 36 15.98 -17.78 -27.85
CA ALA A 36 15.35 -16.97 -26.83
C ALA A 36 13.87 -17.32 -26.65
N ASP A 37 13.44 -17.56 -25.41
CA ASP A 37 12.04 -17.77 -25.07
C ASP A 37 11.35 -16.46 -24.63
N GLU A 38 10.05 -16.52 -24.29
CA GLU A 38 9.28 -15.34 -23.87
C GLU A 38 9.83 -14.66 -22.61
N LYS A 39 10.47 -15.42 -21.72
CA LYS A 39 11.12 -14.88 -20.52
C LYS A 39 12.41 -14.13 -20.88
N ASP A 40 13.17 -14.65 -21.86
CA ASP A 40 14.34 -13.95 -22.39
C ASP A 40 13.93 -12.63 -23.06
N PHE A 41 12.84 -12.64 -23.85
CA PHE A 41 12.28 -11.42 -24.46
C PHE A 41 11.76 -10.41 -23.43
N PHE A 42 11.09 -10.87 -22.37
CA PHE A 42 10.72 -10.01 -21.24
C PHE A 42 11.95 -9.33 -20.65
N SER A 43 12.98 -10.11 -20.33
CA SER A 43 14.20 -9.59 -19.69
C SER A 43 14.91 -8.59 -20.60
N ALA A 44 15.00 -8.88 -21.91
CA ALA A 44 15.56 -7.98 -22.90
C ALA A 44 14.76 -6.67 -23.01
N ALA A 45 13.43 -6.72 -23.10
CA ALA A 45 12.58 -5.53 -23.16
C ALA A 45 12.73 -4.66 -21.91
N ALA A 46 12.80 -5.28 -20.73
CA ALA A 46 13.04 -4.57 -19.48
C ALA A 46 14.43 -3.90 -19.44
N TYR A 47 15.48 -4.54 -19.98
CA TYR A 47 16.78 -3.88 -20.11
C TYR A 47 16.76 -2.70 -21.09
N VAL A 48 16.04 -2.81 -22.21
CA VAL A 48 15.85 -1.69 -23.14
C VAL A 48 15.19 -0.50 -22.42
N VAL A 49 14.13 -0.75 -21.67
CA VAL A 49 13.47 0.27 -20.85
C VAL A 49 14.43 0.86 -19.82
N ARG A 50 15.19 0.02 -19.11
CA ARG A 50 16.17 0.48 -18.12
C ARG A 50 17.22 1.39 -18.74
N ASP A 51 17.76 1.06 -19.91
CA ASP A 51 18.77 1.87 -20.59
C ASP A 51 18.22 3.28 -20.89
N ARG A 52 16.96 3.39 -21.34
CA ARG A 52 16.27 4.68 -21.55
C ARG A 52 16.04 5.47 -20.26
N LEU A 53 15.87 4.80 -19.13
CA LEU A 53 15.70 5.44 -17.83
C LEU A 53 17.04 5.91 -17.25
N ILE A 54 18.12 5.17 -17.48
CA ILE A 54 19.47 5.54 -17.04
C ILE A 54 19.94 6.82 -17.78
N ASP A 55 19.75 6.90 -19.09
CA ASP A 55 20.15 8.08 -19.87
C ASP A 55 19.41 9.33 -19.37
N ARG A 56 18.11 9.21 -19.08
CA ARG A 56 17.31 10.29 -18.48
C ARG A 56 17.77 10.67 -17.06
N LEU A 57 18.05 9.69 -16.20
CA LEU A 57 18.57 9.96 -14.86
C LEU A 57 19.87 10.77 -14.91
N HIS A 58 20.81 10.40 -15.79
CA HIS A 58 22.06 11.16 -15.94
C HIS A 58 21.83 12.58 -16.47
N GLN A 59 20.83 12.80 -17.33
CA GLN A 59 20.46 14.14 -17.80
C GLN A 59 19.87 15.01 -16.67
N GLN A 60 19.09 14.41 -15.76
CA GLN A 60 18.51 15.10 -14.61
C GLN A 60 19.51 15.38 -13.49
N GLU A 61 20.56 14.57 -13.33
CA GLU A 61 21.61 14.75 -12.31
C GLU A 61 22.55 15.96 -12.59
N ASN A 62 22.21 16.84 -13.53
CA ASN A 62 23.02 18.01 -13.87
C ASN A 62 23.14 18.98 -12.65
N PRO A 63 24.36 19.20 -12.09
CA PRO A 63 24.57 19.87 -10.80
C PRO A 63 24.09 21.33 -10.74
N ASP A 64 23.93 21.99 -11.89
CA ASP A 64 23.51 23.39 -11.96
C ASP A 64 22.01 23.58 -11.67
N HIS A 65 21.17 22.54 -11.86
CA HIS A 65 19.74 22.58 -11.54
C HIS A 65 19.44 22.09 -10.11
N SER A 66 20.25 21.20 -9.54
CA SER A 66 19.99 20.56 -8.25
C SER A 66 20.24 21.44 -7.02
N ARG A 67 20.82 22.64 -7.19
CA ARG A 67 21.22 23.51 -6.06
C ARG A 67 20.10 24.39 -5.52
N GLU A 68 19.06 24.65 -6.32
CA GLU A 68 18.01 25.61 -5.96
C GLU A 68 16.68 24.95 -5.55
N GLU A 69 16.40 23.73 -6.01
CA GLU A 69 15.12 23.06 -5.78
C GLU A 69 15.08 22.24 -4.47
N ARG A 70 13.94 22.29 -3.79
CA ARG A 70 13.68 21.48 -2.60
C ARG A 70 13.43 20.02 -3.00
N GLN A 71 14.20 19.09 -2.44
CA GLN A 71 14.08 17.65 -2.70
C GLN A 71 13.02 17.01 -1.80
N ILE A 72 12.24 16.07 -2.37
CA ILE A 72 11.19 15.34 -1.66
C ILE A 72 11.60 13.88 -1.47
N PHE A 73 11.51 13.40 -0.24
CA PHE A 73 11.84 12.03 0.13
C PHE A 73 10.62 11.33 0.72
N LEU A 74 10.31 10.14 0.24
CA LEU A 74 9.26 9.29 0.79
C LEU A 74 9.90 8.10 1.49
N ILE A 75 9.60 7.87 2.77
CA ILE A 75 10.10 6.69 3.50
C ILE A 75 8.91 5.77 3.82
N SER A 76 8.97 4.52 3.33
CA SER A 76 7.95 3.51 3.62
C SER A 76 8.55 2.12 3.80
N ASN A 77 7.98 1.37 4.74
CA ASN A 77 8.31 -0.05 4.95
C ASN A 77 7.77 -0.95 3.83
N GLU A 78 6.83 -0.48 3.00
CA GLU A 78 6.23 -1.29 1.95
C GLU A 78 5.98 -0.53 0.67
N TYR A 79 6.18 -1.22 -0.46
CA TYR A 79 5.81 -0.76 -1.79
C TYR A 79 5.15 -1.92 -2.55
N LEU A 80 3.98 -1.69 -3.12
CA LEU A 80 3.27 -2.67 -3.95
C LEU A 80 3.06 -2.09 -5.34
N SER A 81 4.09 -2.17 -6.18
CA SER A 81 4.06 -1.54 -7.50
C SER A 81 3.31 -2.36 -8.55
N GLY A 82 3.19 -3.67 -8.34
CA GLY A 82 2.73 -4.58 -9.39
C GLY A 82 3.68 -4.67 -10.59
N PRO A 83 3.21 -5.19 -11.73
CA PRO A 83 3.96 -5.25 -12.97
C PRO A 83 4.41 -3.85 -13.41
N LEU A 84 5.65 -3.75 -13.90
CA LEU A 84 6.30 -2.49 -14.27
C LEU A 84 6.48 -2.35 -15.78
N LEU A 85 6.74 -3.44 -16.52
CA LEU A 85 7.12 -3.32 -17.93
C LEU A 85 6.00 -2.71 -18.80
N PRO A 86 4.74 -3.20 -18.80
CA PRO A 86 3.67 -2.56 -19.57
C PRO A 86 3.44 -1.11 -19.16
N TYR A 87 3.55 -0.84 -17.86
CA TYR A 87 3.35 0.49 -17.30
C TYR A 87 4.44 1.47 -17.74
N TYR A 88 5.71 1.07 -17.70
CA TYR A 88 6.82 1.91 -18.13
C TYR A 88 6.84 2.12 -19.64
N LEU A 89 6.49 1.10 -20.44
CA LEU A 89 6.32 1.28 -21.88
C LEU A 89 5.25 2.34 -22.19
N HIS A 90 4.13 2.31 -21.46
CA HIS A 90 3.09 3.34 -21.58
C HIS A 90 3.60 4.72 -21.18
N LEU A 91 4.19 4.86 -19.99
CA LEU A 91 4.69 6.14 -19.50
C LEU A 91 5.76 6.75 -20.40
N LEU A 92 6.61 5.92 -21.01
CA LEU A 92 7.65 6.37 -21.93
C LEU A 92 7.17 6.61 -23.37
N GLY A 93 5.90 6.31 -23.68
CA GLY A 93 5.38 6.40 -25.06
C GLY A 93 5.93 5.33 -26.01
N LEU A 94 6.44 4.21 -25.49
CA LEU A 94 7.14 3.16 -26.25
C LEU A 94 6.29 1.93 -26.54
N SER A 95 5.03 1.87 -26.08
CA SER A 95 4.16 0.68 -26.24
C SER A 95 3.99 0.26 -27.70
N GLY A 96 3.74 1.20 -28.61
CA GLY A 96 3.56 0.91 -30.03
C GLY A 96 4.83 0.37 -30.69
N GLU A 97 5.94 1.10 -30.55
CA GLU A 97 7.24 0.70 -31.10
C GLU A 97 7.72 -0.65 -30.55
N MET A 98 7.53 -0.91 -29.25
CA MET A 98 7.91 -2.18 -28.64
C MET A 98 7.04 -3.33 -29.14
N GLN A 99 5.73 -3.09 -29.33
CA GLN A 99 4.82 -4.09 -29.90
C GLN A 99 5.21 -4.45 -31.34
N GLU A 100 5.60 -3.48 -32.16
CA GLU A 100 6.12 -3.73 -33.52
C GLU A 100 7.44 -4.51 -33.50
N ALA A 101 8.37 -4.13 -32.62
CA ALA A 101 9.66 -4.80 -32.48
C ALA A 101 9.51 -6.28 -32.04
N LEU A 102 8.57 -6.57 -31.14
CA LEU A 102 8.26 -7.93 -30.70
C LEU A 102 7.53 -8.75 -31.77
N ALA A 103 6.68 -8.11 -32.58
CA ALA A 103 5.93 -8.77 -33.64
C ALA A 103 6.85 -9.42 -34.68
N ALA A 104 8.03 -8.82 -34.96
CA ALA A 104 9.05 -9.39 -35.83
C ALA A 104 9.56 -10.78 -35.37
N TYR A 105 9.38 -11.11 -34.09
CA TYR A 105 9.75 -12.38 -33.47
C TYR A 105 8.53 -13.24 -33.07
N GLY A 106 7.33 -12.86 -33.53
CA GLY A 106 6.08 -13.56 -33.20
C GLY A 106 5.68 -13.44 -31.73
N LYS A 107 6.11 -12.38 -31.04
CA LYS A 107 5.80 -12.09 -29.63
C LYS A 107 4.94 -10.84 -29.50
N THR A 108 4.30 -10.68 -28.35
CA THR A 108 3.54 -9.48 -27.97
C THR A 108 3.88 -9.05 -26.55
N ILE A 109 3.60 -7.79 -26.21
CA ILE A 109 3.76 -7.27 -24.85
C ILE A 109 2.99 -8.15 -23.84
N ASP A 110 1.75 -8.55 -24.14
CA ASP A 110 0.95 -9.42 -23.27
C ASP A 110 1.64 -10.78 -23.01
N THR A 111 2.18 -11.42 -24.05
CA THR A 111 2.81 -12.74 -23.90
C THR A 111 4.06 -12.69 -23.03
N ILE A 112 4.93 -11.69 -23.21
CA ILE A 112 6.18 -11.59 -22.43
C ILE A 112 5.93 -11.10 -20.99
N SER A 113 4.92 -10.24 -20.78
CA SER A 113 4.64 -9.66 -19.46
C SER A 113 4.11 -10.69 -18.46
N ARG A 114 3.63 -11.86 -18.92
CA ARG A 114 3.28 -13.00 -18.05
C ARG A 114 4.46 -13.56 -17.28
N PHE A 115 5.69 -13.28 -17.72
CA PHE A 115 6.93 -13.69 -17.06
C PHE A 115 7.49 -12.65 -16.09
N GLU A 116 6.88 -11.47 -16.01
CA GLU A 116 7.22 -10.46 -15.03
C GLU A 116 6.74 -10.91 -13.64
N PRO A 117 7.64 -11.06 -12.64
CA PRO A 117 7.21 -11.29 -11.28
C PRO A 117 6.75 -9.98 -10.63
N ASP A 118 5.60 -9.98 -9.94
CA ASP A 118 5.23 -8.87 -9.05
C ASP A 118 6.34 -8.63 -8.01
N PRO A 119 6.84 -7.39 -7.86
CA PRO A 119 7.74 -7.04 -6.77
C PRO A 119 7.10 -7.31 -5.41
N ALA A 120 7.66 -8.27 -4.67
CA ALA A 120 7.15 -8.64 -3.36
C ALA A 120 7.71 -7.71 -2.27
N LEU A 121 7.50 -6.41 -2.43
CA LEU A 121 8.09 -5.35 -1.61
C LEU A 121 7.14 -4.79 -0.53
N GLY A 122 5.98 -5.41 -0.34
CA GLY A 122 4.97 -4.95 0.60
C GLY A 122 3.90 -6.00 0.89
N ARG A 123 2.91 -5.63 1.73
CA ARG A 123 1.79 -6.51 2.08
C ARG A 123 0.40 -5.88 1.97
N SER A 124 0.27 -4.56 2.08
CA SER A 124 -1.04 -3.90 2.22
C SER A 124 -1.24 -2.76 1.23
N GLU A 125 -2.45 -2.22 1.21
CA GLU A 125 -2.79 -1.05 0.39
C GLU A 125 -1.97 0.19 0.76
N ALA A 126 -1.40 0.29 1.96
CA ALA A 126 -0.51 1.40 2.31
C ALA A 126 0.74 1.43 1.40
N GLY A 127 1.23 0.26 0.97
CA GLY A 127 2.30 0.14 -0.02
C GLY A 127 1.87 0.49 -1.45
N GLU A 128 0.60 0.24 -1.83
CA GLU A 128 0.06 0.73 -3.12
C GLU A 128 -0.12 2.25 -3.09
N ALA A 129 -0.51 2.80 -1.94
CA ALA A 129 -0.64 4.25 -1.71
C ALA A 129 0.73 4.93 -1.79
N ALA A 130 1.76 4.32 -1.20
CA ALA A 130 3.14 4.79 -1.28
C ALA A 130 3.61 4.90 -2.73
N VAL A 131 3.38 3.85 -3.52
CA VAL A 131 3.73 3.83 -4.95
C VAL A 131 2.95 4.89 -5.70
N SER A 132 1.62 4.93 -5.55
CA SER A 132 0.78 5.89 -6.28
C SER A 132 1.18 7.33 -5.95
N PHE A 133 1.41 7.64 -4.66
CA PHE A 133 1.83 8.98 -4.24
C PHE A 133 3.20 9.35 -4.83
N PHE A 134 4.15 8.42 -4.82
CA PHE A 134 5.45 8.63 -5.45
C PHE A 134 5.35 8.88 -6.95
N GLU A 135 4.53 8.08 -7.65
CA GLU A 135 4.24 8.27 -9.08
C GLU A 135 3.62 9.66 -9.32
N GLY A 136 2.67 10.10 -8.49
CA GLY A 136 2.05 11.43 -8.61
C GLY A 136 3.04 12.59 -8.47
N LEU A 137 4.04 12.48 -7.58
CA LEU A 137 5.12 13.47 -7.47
C LEU A 137 5.94 13.54 -8.77
N ILE A 138 6.26 12.38 -9.34
CA ILE A 138 7.01 12.26 -10.59
C ILE A 138 6.20 12.81 -11.77
N GLN A 139 4.89 12.56 -11.83
CA GLN A 139 4.02 13.14 -12.86
C GLN A 139 3.97 14.68 -12.83
N LYS A 140 4.21 15.28 -11.66
CA LYS A 140 4.34 16.74 -11.50
C LYS A 140 5.77 17.25 -11.74
N ASN A 141 6.62 16.43 -12.36
CA ASN A 141 8.02 16.69 -12.66
C ASN A 141 8.83 17.11 -11.42
N GLN A 142 8.47 16.59 -10.24
CA GLN A 142 9.19 16.89 -9.01
C GLN A 142 10.30 15.86 -8.77
N PRO A 143 11.54 16.32 -8.46
CA PRO A 143 12.62 15.41 -8.09
C PRO A 143 12.30 14.75 -6.74
N ALA A 144 11.92 13.48 -6.79
CA ALA A 144 11.57 12.70 -5.63
C ALA A 144 12.37 11.39 -5.53
N VAL A 145 12.71 11.01 -4.30
CA VAL A 145 13.33 9.70 -4.00
C VAL A 145 12.48 8.96 -2.97
N ALA A 146 12.11 7.72 -3.28
CA ALA A 146 11.42 6.82 -2.36
C ALA A 146 12.41 5.84 -1.73
N TYR A 147 12.35 5.62 -0.42
CA TYR A 147 13.21 4.71 0.31
C TYR A 147 12.41 3.55 0.91
N GLY A 148 12.90 2.34 0.67
CA GLY A 148 12.32 1.09 1.21
C GLY A 148 13.35 0.00 1.45
N ILE A 149 12.87 -1.18 1.82
CA ILE A 149 13.69 -2.38 1.99
C ILE A 149 13.50 -3.27 0.76
N ASN A 150 14.61 -3.80 0.23
CA ASN A 150 14.58 -4.77 -0.86
C ASN A 150 14.35 -6.18 -0.31
N TYR A 151 13.09 -6.53 -0.07
CA TYR A 151 12.69 -7.81 0.49
C TYR A 151 12.90 -8.98 -0.48
N GLU A 152 13.60 -10.03 -0.02
CA GLU A 152 13.88 -11.21 -0.87
C GLU A 152 12.66 -12.12 -1.07
N PHE A 153 11.85 -12.33 -0.02
CA PHE A 153 10.73 -13.28 -0.01
C PHE A 153 9.36 -12.63 0.23
N GLY A 154 9.30 -11.29 0.28
CA GLY A 154 8.10 -10.50 0.54
C GLY A 154 7.34 -10.90 1.80
N PHE A 155 6.01 -10.85 1.74
CA PHE A 155 5.16 -11.32 2.84
C PHE A 155 5.06 -12.85 2.82
N PHE A 156 4.38 -13.41 1.82
CA PHE A 156 4.44 -14.82 1.42
C PHE A 156 3.61 -15.06 0.16
N ARG A 157 3.92 -16.17 -0.52
CA ARG A 157 3.13 -16.76 -1.60
C ARG A 157 2.05 -17.66 -1.02
N GLN A 158 0.79 -17.37 -1.31
CA GLN A 158 -0.34 -18.14 -0.80
C GLN A 158 -0.59 -19.38 -1.67
N LYS A 159 -0.80 -20.54 -1.05
CA LYS A 159 -1.40 -21.70 -1.72
C LYS A 159 -2.54 -22.25 -0.89
N ILE A 160 -3.57 -22.76 -1.55
CA ILE A 160 -4.68 -23.43 -0.88
C ILE A 160 -4.46 -24.94 -0.93
N ARG A 161 -4.55 -25.60 0.24
CA ARG A 161 -4.55 -27.07 0.36
C ARG A 161 -5.71 -27.52 1.24
N ASN A 162 -6.59 -28.34 0.68
CA ASN A 162 -7.80 -28.84 1.36
C ASN A 162 -8.67 -27.71 1.97
N GLY A 163 -8.74 -26.57 1.27
CA GLY A 163 -9.45 -25.36 1.72
C GLY A 163 -8.69 -24.50 2.74
N TYR A 164 -7.48 -24.88 3.15
CA TYR A 164 -6.66 -24.08 4.06
C TYR A 164 -5.55 -23.32 3.34
N GLN A 165 -5.31 -22.09 3.78
CA GLN A 165 -4.13 -21.33 3.40
C GLN A 165 -2.84 -22.01 3.90
N LYS A 166 -1.84 -22.04 3.02
CA LYS A 166 -0.44 -22.41 3.29
C LYS A 166 0.49 -21.36 2.73
N GLU A 167 1.42 -20.92 3.55
CA GLU A 167 2.40 -19.90 3.24
C GLU A 167 3.68 -20.52 2.66
N TYR A 168 4.19 -19.93 1.58
CA TYR A 168 5.46 -20.28 0.96
C TYR A 168 6.29 -19.01 0.73
N PRO A 169 7.63 -19.07 0.69
CA PRO A 169 8.45 -17.90 0.33
C PRO A 169 8.12 -17.37 -1.07
N ASP A 170 7.99 -16.05 -1.21
CA ASP A 170 7.74 -15.38 -2.49
C ASP A 170 9.04 -14.81 -3.07
N ASN A 171 9.87 -15.70 -3.62
CA ASN A 171 11.18 -15.33 -4.15
C ASN A 171 11.06 -14.69 -5.56
N TRP A 172 10.61 -13.44 -5.60
CA TRP A 172 10.47 -12.66 -6.83
C TRP A 172 11.82 -12.27 -7.44
N THR A 173 12.89 -12.22 -6.63
CA THR A 173 14.26 -11.86 -7.04
C THR A 173 15.11 -13.05 -7.52
N ARG A 174 14.57 -14.27 -7.58
CA ARG A 174 15.34 -15.50 -7.88
C ARG A 174 16.14 -15.43 -9.19
N GLY A 175 15.69 -14.65 -10.16
CA GLY A 175 16.37 -14.44 -11.44
C GLY A 175 17.08 -13.07 -11.57
N GLY A 176 17.17 -12.30 -10.49
CA GLY A 176 17.40 -10.85 -10.53
C GLY A 176 16.16 -10.10 -11.04
N SER A 177 16.20 -8.76 -10.97
CA SER A 177 15.25 -7.90 -11.69
C SER A 177 16.02 -7.09 -12.73
N PRO A 178 15.66 -7.18 -14.03
CA PRO A 178 16.35 -6.45 -15.09
C PRO A 178 16.22 -4.93 -14.97
N LEU A 179 15.17 -4.43 -14.27
CA LEU A 179 14.95 -3.00 -14.04
C LEU A 179 15.72 -2.43 -12.85
N MET A 180 16.11 -3.27 -11.88
CA MET A 180 16.83 -2.82 -10.69
C MET A 180 18.34 -2.68 -10.94
N LEU A 181 18.95 -1.70 -10.29
CA LEU A 181 20.38 -1.40 -10.34
C LEU A 181 21.00 -1.51 -8.94
N GLU A 182 21.86 -2.50 -8.72
CA GLU A 182 22.63 -2.56 -7.47
C GLU A 182 23.71 -1.45 -7.45
N ARG A 183 23.79 -0.72 -6.34
CA ARG A 183 24.74 0.38 -6.11
C ARG A 183 25.69 0.04 -4.96
N SER A 184 26.43 -1.06 -5.06
CA SER A 184 27.29 -1.55 -3.97
C SER A 184 28.34 -0.52 -3.50
N GLY A 185 28.81 0.36 -4.40
CA GLY A 185 29.71 1.47 -4.08
C GLY A 185 29.10 2.58 -3.21
N GLU A 186 27.79 2.53 -2.97
CA GLU A 186 27.06 3.48 -2.11
C GLU A 186 26.56 2.84 -0.81
N SER A 187 27.12 1.70 -0.42
CA SER A 187 26.74 0.98 0.79
C SER A 187 26.81 1.85 2.05
N VAL A 188 25.87 1.64 2.97
CA VAL A 188 25.76 2.40 4.22
C VAL A 188 26.02 1.48 5.41
N VAL A 189 26.78 1.95 6.39
CA VAL A 189 27.05 1.22 7.65
C VAL A 189 26.09 1.71 8.73
N ILE A 190 25.37 0.78 9.34
CA ILE A 190 24.32 1.07 10.33
C ILE A 190 24.68 0.40 11.67
N PRO A 191 24.94 1.19 12.73
CA PRO A 191 25.22 0.67 14.06
C PRO A 191 23.93 0.25 14.78
N ILE A 192 23.96 -0.87 15.50
CA ILE A 192 22.89 -1.34 16.40
C ILE A 192 23.50 -1.93 17.69
N TYR A 193 22.70 -2.06 18.74
CA TYR A 193 23.13 -2.51 20.08
C TYR A 193 24.17 -1.56 20.71
N GLY A 194 25.14 -2.08 21.48
CA GLY A 194 26.14 -1.28 22.17
C GLY A 194 25.64 -0.64 23.46
N HIS A 195 26.37 0.35 23.96
CA HIS A 195 26.05 1.04 25.20
C HIS A 195 26.46 2.52 25.14
N LEU A 196 25.95 3.32 26.09
CA LEU A 196 26.31 4.73 26.22
C LEU A 196 27.41 4.91 27.25
N ASP A 197 28.41 5.74 26.91
CA ASP A 197 29.43 6.21 27.83
C ASP A 197 29.46 7.75 27.83
N SER A 198 30.14 8.34 28.81
CA SER A 198 30.25 9.79 28.97
C SER A 198 31.69 10.23 28.77
N ILE A 199 31.93 11.11 27.79
CA ILE A 199 33.23 11.70 27.52
C ILE A 199 33.16 13.20 27.74
N GLU A 200 34.10 13.73 28.52
CA GLU A 200 34.28 15.17 28.71
C GLU A 200 35.12 15.74 27.55
N ASP A 201 34.62 16.77 26.87
CA ASP A 201 35.38 17.47 25.84
C ASP A 201 36.44 18.41 26.44
N GLY A 202 37.30 18.97 25.58
CA GLY A 202 38.35 19.91 26.00
C GLY A 202 37.83 21.22 26.63
N ALA A 203 36.52 21.46 26.63
CA ALA A 203 35.86 22.61 27.25
C ALA A 203 35.12 22.24 28.55
N GLY A 204 35.21 20.99 29.02
CA GLY A 204 34.56 20.50 30.24
C GLY A 204 33.08 20.13 30.07
N LYS A 205 32.57 20.07 28.83
CA LYS A 205 31.19 19.65 28.55
C LYS A 205 31.17 18.13 28.40
N VAL A 206 30.30 17.47 29.17
CA VAL A 206 30.11 16.02 29.11
C VAL A 206 29.18 15.68 27.95
N HIS A 207 29.64 14.82 27.05
CA HIS A 207 28.89 14.30 25.91
C HIS A 207 28.65 12.81 26.07
N SER A 208 27.45 12.36 25.74
CA SER A 208 27.14 10.93 25.71
C SER A 208 27.51 10.35 24.35
N VAL A 209 28.43 9.40 24.34
CA VAL A 209 28.88 8.67 23.16
C VAL A 209 28.29 7.27 23.12
N TRP A 210 28.02 6.78 21.91
CA TRP A 210 27.52 5.42 21.68
C TRP A 210 28.71 4.53 21.27
N LEU A 211 28.96 3.44 21.99
CA LEU A 211 30.13 2.56 21.80
C LEU A 211 29.70 1.09 21.70
N ASP A 212 30.62 0.23 21.25
CA ASP A 212 30.46 -1.24 21.12
C ASP A 212 29.27 -1.69 20.26
N TRP A 213 29.01 -0.97 19.18
CA TRP A 213 27.98 -1.31 18.21
C TRP A 213 28.27 -2.63 17.48
N GLN A 214 27.21 -3.30 17.06
CA GLN A 214 27.24 -4.27 15.95
C GLN A 214 26.87 -3.54 14.66
N LEU A 215 27.48 -3.94 13.54
CA LEU A 215 27.32 -3.26 12.25
C LEU A 215 26.50 -4.08 11.26
N LEU A 216 25.45 -3.45 10.72
CA LEU A 216 24.75 -3.88 9.51
C LEU A 216 25.23 -3.08 8.31
N ILE A 217 25.32 -3.72 7.14
CA ILE A 217 25.59 -3.02 5.88
C ILE A 217 24.30 -2.97 5.05
N GLY A 218 23.87 -1.78 4.66
CA GLY A 218 22.79 -1.58 3.72
C GLY A 218 23.31 -1.37 2.31
N ILE A 219 22.95 -2.26 1.39
CA ILE A 219 23.28 -2.15 -0.05
C ILE A 219 22.07 -1.58 -0.80
N PRO A 220 22.20 -0.38 -1.41
CA PRO A 220 21.11 0.22 -2.18
C PRO A 220 20.91 -0.49 -3.53
N HIS A 221 19.64 -0.66 -3.88
CA HIS A 221 19.15 -1.11 -5.18
C HIS A 221 18.19 -0.04 -5.71
N ASP A 222 18.56 0.56 -6.83
CA ASP A 222 17.81 1.64 -7.45
C ASP A 222 16.84 1.09 -8.50
N LEU A 223 15.57 1.48 -8.38
CA LEU A 223 14.52 1.27 -9.37
C LEU A 223 14.07 2.64 -9.90
N PRO A 224 14.46 3.02 -11.13
CA PRO A 224 14.02 4.26 -11.75
C PRO A 224 12.53 4.21 -12.12
N VAL A 225 11.80 5.28 -11.89
CA VAL A 225 10.35 5.39 -12.17
C VAL A 225 10.09 6.60 -13.08
N PRO A 226 9.65 6.41 -14.33
CA PRO A 226 9.43 7.52 -15.27
C PRO A 226 8.15 8.31 -14.98
N SER A 227 8.13 9.59 -15.41
CA SER A 227 6.90 10.35 -15.64
C SER A 227 6.29 10.02 -17.00
N HIS A 228 5.07 10.49 -17.23
CA HIS A 228 4.43 10.46 -18.53
C HIS A 228 5.26 11.24 -19.56
N ASN A 229 5.47 10.64 -20.74
CA ASN A 229 6.43 11.02 -21.78
C ASN A 229 7.92 10.97 -21.36
N GLY A 230 8.21 10.53 -20.14
CA GLY A 230 9.56 10.42 -19.61
C GLY A 230 10.28 11.77 -19.53
N GLU A 231 9.58 12.86 -19.24
CA GLU A 231 10.20 14.18 -19.01
C GLU A 231 11.07 14.18 -17.74
N SER A 232 10.67 13.40 -16.75
CA SER A 232 11.38 13.23 -15.48
C SER A 232 11.40 11.76 -15.05
N VAL A 233 12.38 11.40 -14.23
CA VAL A 233 12.51 10.08 -13.62
C VAL A 233 12.74 10.24 -12.13
N GLY A 234 11.86 9.66 -11.32
CA GLY A 234 12.07 9.50 -9.89
C GLY A 234 12.89 8.26 -9.57
N LEU A 235 13.45 8.21 -8.36
CA LEU A 235 14.27 7.07 -7.92
C LEU A 235 13.65 6.35 -6.72
N MET A 236 13.29 5.08 -6.86
CA MET A 236 12.97 4.23 -5.73
C MET A 236 14.22 3.45 -5.29
N ARG A 237 14.80 3.82 -4.15
CA ARG A 237 16.00 3.22 -3.58
C ARG A 237 15.67 2.24 -2.46
N LEU A 238 15.95 0.96 -2.70
CA LEU A 238 15.61 -0.15 -1.81
C LEU A 238 16.86 -0.77 -1.20
N TYR A 239 16.89 -0.98 0.12
CA TYR A 239 18.08 -1.51 0.80
C TYR A 239 17.99 -3.01 1.09
N SER A 240 19.03 -3.75 0.72
CA SER A 240 19.26 -5.11 1.21
C SER A 240 20.26 -5.09 2.36
N ALA A 241 19.99 -5.85 3.42
CA ALA A 241 20.90 -5.99 4.53
C ALA A 241 21.95 -7.08 4.25
N ARG A 242 23.21 -6.76 4.54
CA ARG A 242 24.35 -7.69 4.51
C ARG A 242 25.08 -7.65 5.84
N SER A 243 25.75 -8.75 6.14
CA SER A 243 26.76 -8.76 7.21
C SER A 243 27.90 -7.81 6.83
N SER A 244 28.45 -7.12 7.83
CA SER A 244 29.78 -6.53 7.68
C SER A 244 30.79 -7.63 7.35
N ASP A 245 31.79 -7.32 6.51
CA ASP A 245 32.72 -8.29 5.87
C ASP A 245 33.56 -9.14 6.84
N SER A 246 33.33 -9.09 8.15
CA SER A 246 33.93 -9.95 9.14
C SER A 246 33.27 -11.34 9.14
N PHE A 247 33.57 -12.15 8.12
CA PHE A 247 33.57 -13.59 8.36
C PHE A 247 34.70 -13.85 9.37
N ASP A 248 34.33 -14.11 10.61
CA ASP A 248 35.31 -14.32 11.68
C ASP A 248 36.06 -15.64 11.44
N MET A 249 37.20 -15.52 10.76
CA MET A 249 38.09 -16.63 10.46
C MET A 249 38.64 -17.25 11.74
N GLU A 250 38.75 -16.52 12.86
CA GLU A 250 39.22 -17.07 14.12
C GLU A 250 38.18 -18.00 14.73
N ILE A 251 36.90 -17.59 14.79
CA ILE A 251 35.79 -18.44 15.24
C ILE A 251 35.62 -19.65 14.31
N PHE A 252 35.75 -19.45 13.00
CA PHE A 252 35.68 -20.51 12.01
C PHE A 252 36.83 -21.52 12.16
N ASN A 253 38.07 -21.03 12.28
CA ASN A 253 39.26 -21.87 12.45
C ASN A 253 39.29 -22.57 13.81
N ALA A 254 38.61 -22.02 14.83
CA ALA A 254 38.38 -22.67 16.12
C ALA A 254 37.30 -23.78 16.08
N GLY A 255 36.65 -24.00 14.93
CA GLY A 255 35.67 -25.06 14.71
C GLY A 255 34.23 -24.74 15.10
N ASP A 256 33.93 -23.50 15.52
CA ASP A 256 32.57 -23.05 15.88
C ASP A 256 31.85 -22.41 14.68
N TYR A 257 31.64 -23.24 13.66
CA TYR A 257 31.00 -22.85 12.39
C TYR A 257 29.59 -22.30 12.59
N VAL A 258 28.86 -22.79 13.60
CA VAL A 258 27.48 -22.39 13.88
C VAL A 258 27.44 -20.95 14.35
N ARG A 259 28.36 -20.53 15.23
CA ARG A 259 28.40 -19.17 15.73
C ARG A 259 28.81 -18.15 14.66
N ALA A 260 29.83 -18.46 13.86
CA ALA A 260 30.25 -17.59 12.75
C ALA A 260 29.11 -17.40 11.72
N MET A 261 28.36 -18.47 11.42
CA MET A 261 27.23 -18.40 10.49
C MET A 261 26.01 -17.69 11.09
N ARG A 262 25.77 -17.82 12.41
CA ARG A 262 24.60 -17.23 13.08
C ARG A 262 24.55 -15.71 12.98
N GLN A 263 25.69 -15.04 13.16
CA GLN A 263 25.76 -13.56 13.06
C GLN A 263 25.40 -13.10 11.65
N LYS A 264 25.95 -13.75 10.63
CA LYS A 264 25.63 -13.49 9.23
C LYS A 264 24.14 -13.69 8.91
N ILE A 265 23.56 -14.79 9.40
CA ILE A 265 22.12 -15.09 9.19
C ILE A 265 21.25 -14.00 9.81
N LEU A 266 21.55 -13.54 11.03
CA LEU A 266 20.75 -12.51 11.70
C LEU A 266 20.81 -11.17 10.94
N SER A 267 22.00 -10.74 10.51
CA SER A 267 22.16 -9.50 9.73
C SER A 267 21.42 -9.56 8.40
N GLU A 268 21.54 -10.66 7.66
CA GLU A 268 20.84 -10.81 6.37
C GLU A 268 19.33 -11.00 6.53
N SER A 269 18.85 -11.47 7.68
CA SER A 269 17.41 -11.70 7.94
C SER A 269 16.59 -10.42 7.88
N VAL A 270 17.21 -9.26 8.15
CA VAL A 270 16.57 -7.94 8.18
C VAL A 270 15.85 -7.60 6.87
N SER A 271 16.36 -8.04 5.71
CA SER A 271 15.74 -7.79 4.40
C SER A 271 15.16 -9.05 3.74
N LYS A 272 14.84 -10.11 4.51
CA LYS A 272 14.28 -11.36 3.93
C LYS A 272 12.76 -11.30 3.79
N LEU A 273 12.05 -10.95 4.86
CA LEU A 273 10.59 -10.98 4.92
C LEU A 273 10.02 -9.63 5.36
N VAL A 274 8.85 -9.30 4.83
CA VAL A 274 8.03 -8.17 5.23
C VAL A 274 7.36 -8.51 6.57
N PHE A 275 7.62 -7.72 7.62
CA PHE A 275 7.02 -7.83 8.97
C PHE A 275 7.05 -9.26 9.56
N PRO A 276 8.12 -9.67 10.26
CA PRO A 276 8.14 -10.97 10.92
C PRO A 276 6.99 -11.09 11.93
N PRO A 277 6.31 -12.24 12.03
CA PRO A 277 5.14 -12.39 12.91
C PRO A 277 5.52 -12.18 14.37
N GLU A 278 4.89 -11.21 15.05
CA GLU A 278 5.22 -10.77 16.43
C GLU A 278 4.80 -11.73 17.56
N THR A 279 4.89 -13.04 17.33
CA THR A 279 4.41 -14.05 18.29
C THR A 279 5.45 -14.44 19.35
N ALA A 280 6.71 -13.98 19.23
CA ALA A 280 7.80 -14.27 20.16
C ALA A 280 8.77 -13.09 20.30
N ASP A 281 9.43 -12.93 21.44
CA ASP A 281 10.29 -11.75 21.74
C ASP A 281 11.33 -11.45 20.65
N GLY A 282 11.93 -12.49 20.05
CA GLY A 282 12.91 -12.33 18.97
C GLY A 282 12.34 -11.74 17.66
N THR A 283 11.04 -11.80 17.46
CA THR A 283 10.38 -11.24 16.25
C THR A 283 10.11 -9.74 16.37
N ARG A 284 9.78 -9.24 17.57
CA ARG A 284 9.68 -7.80 17.85
C ARG A 284 11.03 -7.10 17.72
N GLU A 285 12.09 -7.74 18.23
CA GLU A 285 13.46 -7.23 18.08
C GLU A 285 13.87 -7.11 16.61
N MET A 286 13.61 -8.14 15.80
CA MET A 286 13.88 -8.09 14.36
C MET A 286 13.08 -6.98 13.67
N HIS A 287 11.81 -6.77 14.06
CA HIS A 287 11.00 -5.71 13.47
C HIS A 287 11.53 -4.30 13.83
N LEU A 288 11.96 -4.06 15.07
CA LEU A 288 12.62 -2.80 15.45
C LEU A 288 13.91 -2.58 14.64
N ILE A 289 14.76 -3.61 14.53
CA ILE A 289 16.01 -3.53 13.75
C ILE A 289 15.71 -3.23 12.28
N GLN A 290 14.71 -3.88 11.69
CA GLN A 290 14.28 -3.67 10.32
C GLN A 290 13.81 -2.23 10.07
N THR A 291 12.98 -1.70 10.96
CA THR A 291 12.49 -0.32 10.88
C THR A 291 13.64 0.67 11.01
N TYR A 292 14.51 0.49 12.00
CA TYR A 292 15.66 1.37 12.20
C TYR A 292 16.65 1.29 11.03
N PHE A 293 16.90 0.09 10.51
CA PHE A 293 17.76 -0.12 9.34
C PHE A 293 17.29 0.71 8.14
N LEU A 294 15.99 0.68 7.82
CA LEU A 294 15.43 1.52 6.75
C LEU A 294 15.65 3.01 7.02
N VAL A 295 15.23 3.48 8.20
CA VAL A 295 15.30 4.90 8.58
C VAL A 295 16.74 5.41 8.53
N ALA A 296 17.67 4.66 9.10
CA ALA A 296 19.07 5.03 9.15
C ALA A 296 19.71 5.01 7.76
N CYS A 297 19.41 4.01 6.91
CA CYS A 297 19.88 4.00 5.52
C CYS A 297 19.34 5.19 4.71
N ALA A 298 18.05 5.50 4.85
CA ALA A 298 17.42 6.64 4.18
C ALA A 298 18.07 7.97 4.60
N LEU A 299 18.17 8.25 5.90
CA LEU A 299 18.72 9.50 6.40
C LEU A 299 20.22 9.67 6.11
N ARG A 300 20.98 8.57 6.07
CA ARG A 300 22.39 8.59 5.63
C ARG A 300 22.51 8.99 4.16
N ASP A 301 21.63 8.49 3.29
CA ASP A 301 21.64 8.90 1.88
C ASP A 301 21.17 10.35 1.70
N ILE A 302 20.09 10.75 2.38
CA ILE A 302 19.56 12.13 2.31
C ILE A 302 20.62 13.14 2.76
N THR A 303 21.26 12.90 3.91
CA THR A 303 22.30 13.81 4.42
C THR A 303 23.54 13.83 3.52
N ARG A 304 23.96 12.67 2.98
CA ARG A 304 25.04 12.59 1.99
C ARG A 304 24.73 13.37 0.70
N ARG A 305 23.51 13.24 0.17
CA ARG A 305 23.05 14.00 -1.03
C ARG A 305 23.10 15.49 -0.77
N PHE A 306 22.59 15.94 0.37
CA PHE A 306 22.63 17.34 0.77
C PHE A 306 24.06 17.88 0.92
N GLN A 307 24.96 17.11 1.55
CA GLN A 307 26.37 17.48 1.72
C GLN A 307 27.15 17.54 0.40
N ARG A 308 26.85 16.67 -0.58
CA ARG A 308 27.46 16.73 -1.92
C ARG A 308 27.15 18.06 -2.63
N GLY A 309 26.04 18.70 -2.29
CA GLY A 309 25.67 20.04 -2.74
C GLY A 309 26.36 21.20 -2.00
N ASN A 310 27.26 20.91 -1.05
CA ASN A 310 27.86 21.88 -0.11
C ASN A 310 26.84 22.62 0.78
N GLY A 311 25.72 21.98 1.13
CA GLY A 311 24.69 22.59 1.99
C GLY A 311 25.13 22.72 3.46
N ASP A 312 24.82 23.87 4.08
CA ASP A 312 24.94 24.05 5.54
C ASP A 312 23.83 23.22 6.23
N PRO A 313 24.15 22.35 7.21
CA PRO A 313 23.14 21.62 7.99
C PRO A 313 21.99 22.49 8.54
N ARG A 314 22.21 23.78 8.76
CA ARG A 314 21.16 24.73 9.19
C ARG A 314 20.09 24.99 8.13
N GLU A 315 20.43 24.86 6.85
CA GLU A 315 19.53 25.03 5.70
C GLU A 315 18.81 23.72 5.30
N PHE A 316 19.04 22.63 6.06
CA PHE A 316 18.55 21.31 5.69
C PHE A 316 17.02 21.27 5.52
N ALA A 317 16.27 21.94 6.38
CA ALA A 317 14.80 21.97 6.32
C ALA A 317 14.25 22.78 5.14
N GLU A 318 15.04 23.71 4.57
CA GLU A 318 14.62 24.52 3.43
C GLU A 318 14.79 23.74 2.12
N ARG A 319 15.80 22.87 2.07
CA ARG A 319 16.18 22.08 0.89
C ARG A 319 15.61 20.67 0.85
N ASN A 320 15.11 20.15 1.98
CA ASN A 320 14.63 18.78 2.07
C ASN A 320 13.22 18.73 2.68
N ALA A 321 12.38 17.83 2.17
CA ALA A 321 11.11 17.45 2.77
C ALA A 321 11.03 15.92 2.84
N ILE A 322 10.70 15.38 4.02
CA ILE A 322 10.60 13.94 4.25
C ILE A 322 9.16 13.61 4.60
N GLN A 323 8.52 12.79 3.77
CA GLN A 323 7.20 12.22 4.02
C GLN A 323 7.32 10.80 4.56
N LEU A 324 6.72 10.56 5.72
CA LEU A 324 6.65 9.25 6.36
C LEU A 324 5.30 8.58 6.07
N ASN A 325 5.33 7.31 5.64
CA ASN A 325 4.15 6.55 5.23
C ASN A 325 3.80 5.36 6.17
N SER A 326 4.46 5.24 7.32
CA SER A 326 4.07 4.29 8.38
C SER A 326 4.53 4.79 9.75
N VAL A 327 3.80 4.48 10.81
CA VAL A 327 4.06 5.07 12.15
C VAL A 327 5.42 4.64 12.70
N GLU A 328 5.89 3.46 12.33
CA GLU A 328 7.18 2.89 12.73
C GLU A 328 8.34 3.72 12.17
N THR A 329 8.17 4.33 10.99
CA THR A 329 9.17 5.22 10.39
C THR A 329 9.36 6.54 11.14
N THR A 330 8.55 6.83 12.18
CA THR A 330 8.72 8.02 13.04
C THR A 330 10.02 8.04 13.83
N LEU A 331 10.72 6.90 13.92
CA LEU A 331 12.12 6.86 14.37
C LEU A 331 13.04 7.77 13.55
N ALA A 332 12.65 8.19 12.34
CA ALA A 332 13.37 9.19 11.55
C ALA A 332 13.53 10.53 12.27
N LEU A 333 12.56 10.93 13.10
CA LEU A 333 12.68 12.13 13.94
C LEU A 333 13.88 12.01 14.90
N VAL A 334 14.03 10.84 15.51
CA VAL A 334 15.06 10.57 16.52
C VAL A 334 16.43 10.42 15.88
N GLU A 335 16.51 9.71 14.74
CA GLU A 335 17.76 9.51 14.01
C GLU A 335 18.25 10.82 13.34
N LEU A 336 17.36 11.65 12.79
CA LEU A 336 17.77 12.96 12.25
C LEU A 336 18.29 13.87 13.36
N GLN A 337 17.61 13.91 14.51
CA GLN A 337 18.10 14.63 15.69
C GLN A 337 19.49 14.13 16.13
N ARG A 338 19.70 12.80 16.14
CA ARG A 338 20.99 12.19 16.47
C ARG A 338 22.08 12.65 15.50
N ILE A 339 21.84 12.57 14.19
CA ILE A 339 22.81 12.98 13.16
C ILE A 339 23.17 14.46 13.33
N LEU A 340 22.18 15.34 13.46
CA LEU A 340 22.41 16.79 13.58
C LEU A 340 23.18 17.17 14.85
N VAL A 341 22.90 16.52 15.99
CA VAL A 341 23.56 16.83 17.27
C VAL A 341 24.91 16.13 17.39
N ASP A 342 24.96 14.81 17.21
CA ASP A 342 26.17 14.03 17.51
C ASP A 342 27.23 14.16 16.41
N GLU A 343 26.81 14.26 15.14
CA GLU A 343 27.73 14.26 13.99
C GLU A 343 27.99 15.66 13.45
N HIS A 344 26.93 16.48 13.31
CA HIS A 344 27.05 17.87 12.84
C HIS A 344 27.25 18.90 13.97
N ARG A 345 27.20 18.47 15.23
CA ARG A 345 27.47 19.31 16.42
C ARG A 345 26.58 20.55 16.52
N LEU A 346 25.33 20.46 16.04
CA LEU A 346 24.33 21.49 16.25
C LEU A 346 23.82 21.48 17.70
N GLU A 347 23.43 22.66 18.19
CA GLU A 347 22.75 22.75 19.48
C GLU A 347 21.38 22.07 19.41
N TRP A 348 20.97 21.44 20.51
CA TRP A 348 19.78 20.57 20.54
C TRP A 348 18.51 21.27 20.02
N GLY A 349 18.30 22.53 20.42
CA GLY A 349 17.13 23.31 20.03
C GLY A 349 17.04 23.54 18.54
N ASP A 350 18.14 24.00 17.93
CA ASP A 350 18.23 24.26 16.49
C ASP A 350 18.06 22.96 15.68
N ALA A 351 18.73 21.89 16.11
CA ALA A 351 18.58 20.57 15.50
C ALA A 351 17.13 20.06 15.54
N TRP A 352 16.43 20.32 16.66
CA TRP A 352 15.04 19.91 16.83
C TRP A 352 14.09 20.71 15.94
N GLU A 353 14.33 22.02 15.78
CA GLU A 353 13.55 22.86 14.86
C GLU A 353 13.74 22.42 13.40
N ILE A 354 14.98 22.16 12.98
CA ILE A 354 15.29 21.62 11.64
C ILE A 354 14.58 20.28 11.43
N THR A 355 14.67 19.37 12.40
CA THR A 355 14.01 18.06 12.35
C THR A 355 12.50 18.21 12.18
N ARG A 356 11.87 19.05 13.02
CA ARG A 356 10.43 19.30 12.97
C ARG A 356 9.99 19.92 11.65
N ASN A 357 10.77 20.83 11.07
CA ASN A 357 10.42 21.51 9.83
C ASN A 357 10.70 20.68 8.57
N THR A 358 11.39 19.54 8.71
CA THR A 358 11.73 18.65 7.59
C THR A 358 10.75 17.49 7.43
N ILE A 359 10.20 16.96 8.52
CA ILE A 359 9.47 15.68 8.53
C ILE A 359 7.95 15.88 8.64
N SER A 360 7.20 15.25 7.74
CA SER A 360 5.74 15.16 7.73
C SER A 360 5.29 13.69 7.72
N PHE A 361 4.06 13.41 8.16
CA PHE A 361 3.59 12.03 8.35
C PHE A 361 2.16 11.82 7.84
N THR A 362 1.89 10.70 7.17
CA THR A 362 0.53 10.29 6.77
C THR A 362 0.03 9.21 7.73
N TRP A 363 -1.08 9.51 8.40
CA TRP A 363 -1.73 8.62 9.34
C TRP A 363 -2.73 7.71 8.60
N HIS A 364 -2.47 6.39 8.61
CA HIS A 364 -3.25 5.37 7.89
C HIS A 364 -4.25 4.59 8.77
N GLY A 365 -4.40 4.93 10.05
CA GLY A 365 -5.41 4.32 10.94
C GLY A 365 -4.88 3.73 12.21
N LEU A 366 -5.83 3.30 13.05
CA LEU A 366 -5.57 2.56 14.28
C LEU A 366 -4.73 1.32 13.97
N LEU A 367 -3.60 1.23 14.65
CA LEU A 367 -2.65 0.16 14.46
C LEU A 367 -3.23 -1.13 15.03
N GLN A 368 -3.52 -2.07 14.15
CA GLN A 368 -3.82 -3.44 14.57
C GLN A 368 -2.50 -4.12 14.97
N ASP A 369 -2.59 -5.03 15.93
CA ASP A 369 -1.52 -5.97 16.30
C ASP A 369 -0.34 -5.44 17.15
N GLY A 370 -0.50 -4.36 17.92
CA GLY A 370 0.56 -3.87 18.83
C GLY A 370 1.66 -3.04 18.16
N LEU A 371 1.57 -2.89 16.84
CA LEU A 371 2.27 -1.87 16.05
C LEU A 371 1.90 -0.51 16.62
N GLY A 372 2.85 0.36 16.94
CA GLY A 372 2.57 1.67 17.56
C GLY A 372 3.15 1.88 18.94
N SER A 373 3.54 0.81 19.63
CA SER A 373 4.31 0.90 20.86
C SER A 373 5.53 0.00 20.84
N TRP A 374 6.71 0.53 21.17
CA TRP A 374 7.92 -0.27 21.36
C TRP A 374 8.26 -0.41 22.84
N PRO A 375 8.44 -1.64 23.37
CA PRO A 375 8.88 -1.82 24.75
C PRO A 375 10.19 -1.08 25.02
N LEU A 376 10.29 -0.34 26.13
CA LEU A 376 11.49 0.45 26.43
C LEU A 376 12.73 -0.43 26.61
N GLN A 377 12.57 -1.62 27.19
CA GLN A 377 13.67 -2.58 27.36
C GLN A 377 14.27 -3.01 26.01
N LEU A 378 13.42 -3.10 24.98
CA LEU A 378 13.87 -3.44 23.64
C LEU A 378 14.66 -2.28 23.01
N LEU A 379 14.17 -1.04 23.17
CA LEU A 379 14.89 0.16 22.73
C LEU A 379 16.21 0.34 23.48
N GLU A 380 16.24 0.10 24.78
CA GLU A 380 17.47 0.18 25.59
C GLU A 380 18.53 -0.81 25.10
N LYS A 381 18.10 -2.03 24.75
CA LYS A 381 18.98 -3.06 24.21
C LYS A 381 19.50 -2.72 22.82
N VAL A 382 18.62 -2.33 21.89
CA VAL A 382 18.95 -2.21 20.45
C VAL A 382 19.44 -0.81 20.08
N LEU A 383 18.85 0.24 20.66
CA LEU A 383 19.03 1.65 20.29
C LEU A 383 19.16 2.54 21.55
N PRO A 384 20.18 2.32 22.40
CA PRO A 384 20.30 3.03 23.68
C PRO A 384 20.43 4.55 23.50
N LYS A 385 21.12 5.01 22.44
CA LYS A 385 21.25 6.44 22.12
C LYS A 385 19.91 7.07 21.75
N HIS A 386 19.10 6.39 20.94
CA HIS A 386 17.78 6.86 20.55
C HIS A 386 16.85 6.94 21.75
N LEU A 387 16.94 5.99 22.68
CA LEU A 387 16.18 6.04 23.93
C LEU A 387 16.53 7.28 24.78
N GLN A 388 17.82 7.64 24.88
CA GLN A 388 18.24 8.90 25.52
C GLN A 388 17.60 10.13 24.84
N ILE A 389 17.63 10.17 23.51
CA ILE A 389 17.03 11.28 22.73
C ILE A 389 15.52 11.36 22.95
N LEU A 390 14.83 10.21 22.97
CA LEU A 390 13.40 10.11 23.24
C LEU A 390 13.03 10.63 24.63
N TYR A 391 13.82 10.31 25.66
CA TYR A 391 13.61 10.87 27.00
C TYR A 391 13.75 12.38 27.03
N GLU A 392 14.74 12.94 26.32
CA GLU A 392 14.94 14.39 26.24
C GLU A 392 13.81 15.09 25.47
N ILE A 393 13.34 14.51 24.35
CA ILE A 393 12.15 14.98 23.63
C ILE A 393 10.94 15.02 24.58
N ASN A 394 10.68 13.92 25.28
CA ASN A 394 9.56 13.82 26.22
C ASN A 394 9.66 14.83 27.36
N HIS A 395 10.85 14.98 27.96
CA HIS A 395 11.11 15.92 29.05
C HIS A 395 10.83 17.37 28.60
N ARG A 396 11.40 17.80 27.47
CA ARG A 396 11.21 19.15 26.94
C ARG A 396 9.77 19.43 26.56
N PHE A 397 9.09 18.46 25.94
CA PHE A 397 7.69 18.59 25.59
C PHE A 397 6.80 18.77 26.83
N LEU A 398 6.92 17.87 27.82
CA LEU A 398 6.13 17.96 29.05
C LEU A 398 6.43 19.26 29.82
N LYS A 399 7.69 19.70 29.85
CA LYS A 399 8.07 20.98 30.45
C LYS A 399 7.40 22.17 29.74
N LYS A 400 7.43 22.20 28.40
CA LYS A 400 6.73 23.23 27.59
C LYS A 400 5.24 23.24 27.92
N MET A 401 4.59 22.08 27.95
CA MET A 401 3.16 21.95 28.26
C MET A 401 2.81 22.47 29.66
N VAL A 402 3.60 22.11 30.67
CA VAL A 402 3.41 22.59 32.05
C VAL A 402 3.57 24.10 32.13
N MET A 403 4.60 24.67 31.49
CA MET A 403 4.83 26.12 31.53
C MET A 403 3.73 26.91 30.82
N ALA A 404 3.26 26.45 29.65
CA ALA A 404 2.18 27.09 28.90
C ALA A 404 0.85 27.07 29.67
N ASN A 405 0.52 25.95 30.31
CA ASN A 405 -0.76 25.78 31.02
C ASN A 405 -0.74 26.29 32.47
N ALA A 406 0.44 26.47 33.07
CA ALA A 406 0.58 27.13 34.37
C ALA A 406 0.03 28.56 34.33
N ALA A 407 0.22 29.28 33.21
CA ALA A 407 -0.35 30.61 32.99
C ALA A 407 -1.89 30.61 32.95
N LEU A 408 -2.51 29.49 32.55
CA LEU A 408 -3.95 29.30 32.43
C LEU A 408 -4.59 28.61 33.65
N LYS A 409 -3.79 28.24 34.67
CA LYS A 409 -4.21 27.43 35.84
C LYS A 409 -4.91 26.11 35.47
N MET A 410 -4.58 25.56 34.31
CA MET A 410 -5.16 24.29 33.84
C MET A 410 -4.28 23.11 34.26
N PRO A 411 -4.84 22.05 34.87
CA PRO A 411 -4.08 20.86 35.20
C PRO A 411 -3.64 20.13 33.92
N VAL A 412 -2.34 19.85 33.81
CA VAL A 412 -1.77 19.12 32.68
C VAL A 412 -1.71 17.63 33.00
N PRO A 413 -2.46 16.76 32.31
CA PRO A 413 -2.40 15.32 32.53
C PRO A 413 -1.14 14.76 31.87
N GLN A 414 0.04 15.00 32.47
CA GLN A 414 1.34 14.66 31.89
C GLN A 414 1.44 13.19 31.43
N ARG A 415 0.79 12.26 32.14
CA ARG A 415 0.76 10.84 31.79
C ARG A 415 0.09 10.55 30.44
N SER A 416 -1.01 11.25 30.11
CA SER A 416 -1.71 11.04 28.84
C SER A 416 -1.08 11.78 27.65
N LEU A 417 -0.13 12.69 27.93
CA LEU A 417 0.59 13.48 26.94
C LEU A 417 1.98 12.90 26.64
N SER A 418 2.53 12.10 27.56
CA SER A 418 3.86 11.53 27.46
C SER A 418 4.00 10.61 26.25
N VAL A 419 5.13 10.75 25.55
CA VAL A 419 5.59 9.81 24.52
C VAL A 419 5.91 8.44 25.13
N ILE A 420 6.25 8.43 26.41
CA ILE A 420 6.47 7.21 27.19
C ILE A 420 5.18 6.79 27.89
N GLU A 421 4.70 5.59 27.61
CA GLU A 421 3.59 4.95 28.30
C GLU A 421 4.08 4.31 29.60
N GLU A 422 3.46 4.71 30.71
CA GLU A 422 3.78 4.22 32.06
C GLU A 422 2.73 3.24 32.59
N SER A 423 1.67 2.97 31.82
CA SER A 423 0.60 2.04 32.17
C SER A 423 0.84 0.67 31.55
N GLY A 424 1.08 -0.35 32.38
CA GLY A 424 1.35 -1.71 31.92
C GLY A 424 2.85 -1.94 31.64
N GLU A 425 3.17 -2.60 30.53
CA GLU A 425 4.56 -2.66 30.04
C GLU A 425 4.96 -1.26 29.55
N ARG A 426 6.08 -0.73 30.05
CA ARG A 426 6.55 0.60 29.64
C ARG A 426 6.93 0.58 28.17
N GLY A 427 6.37 1.50 27.38
CA GLY A 427 6.54 1.53 25.93
C GLY A 427 6.65 2.94 25.35
N LEU A 428 7.23 3.03 24.16
CA LEU A 428 7.29 4.24 23.34
C LEU A 428 6.04 4.34 22.47
N ASN A 429 5.18 5.32 22.71
CA ASN A 429 4.02 5.60 21.86
C ASN A 429 4.45 6.39 20.59
N LEU A 430 4.53 5.69 19.47
CA LEU A 430 4.93 6.26 18.18
C LEU A 430 3.91 7.29 17.62
N PRO A 431 2.58 7.09 17.73
CA PRO A 431 1.61 8.13 17.38
C PRO A 431 1.88 9.49 18.03
N ARG A 432 2.13 9.50 19.35
CA ARG A 432 2.46 10.73 20.09
C ARG A 432 3.80 11.31 19.67
N LEU A 433 4.80 10.47 19.39
CA LEU A 433 6.08 10.93 18.83
C LEU A 433 5.88 11.65 17.50
N ALA A 434 5.07 11.11 16.59
CA ALA A 434 4.73 11.75 15.32
C ALA A 434 4.06 13.11 15.55
N MET A 435 3.08 13.18 16.46
CA MET A 435 2.39 14.43 16.79
C MET A 435 3.34 15.50 17.33
N ILE A 436 4.31 15.13 18.16
CA ILE A 436 5.25 16.08 18.76
C ILE A 436 6.33 16.51 17.75
N GLY A 437 6.80 15.59 16.91
CA GLY A 437 7.96 15.80 16.05
C GLY A 437 7.68 16.19 14.61
N CYS A 438 6.51 15.89 14.04
CA CYS A 438 6.23 16.20 12.64
C CYS A 438 5.75 17.65 12.45
N LYS A 439 6.09 18.24 11.29
CA LYS A 439 5.56 19.51 10.82
C LYS A 439 4.05 19.45 10.61
N SER A 440 3.61 18.39 9.92
CA SER A 440 2.22 18.16 9.55
C SER A 440 1.88 16.67 9.64
N ILE A 441 0.64 16.39 10.03
CA ILE A 441 0.06 15.05 10.00
C ILE A 441 -1.15 15.08 9.08
N SER A 442 -1.20 14.11 8.16
CA SER A 442 -2.27 13.98 7.17
C SER A 442 -3.14 12.78 7.48
N ALA A 443 -4.44 13.00 7.68
CA ALA A 443 -5.44 11.95 7.79
C ALA A 443 -6.06 11.63 6.41
N LEU A 444 -6.48 10.39 6.19
CA LEU A 444 -7.03 9.96 4.89
C LEU A 444 -8.42 10.51 4.54
N ASN A 445 -9.23 10.84 5.55
CA ASN A 445 -10.58 11.36 5.37
C ASN A 445 -11.02 12.18 6.61
N LEU A 446 -12.20 12.81 6.55
CA LEU A 446 -12.71 13.65 7.63
C LEU A 446 -12.98 12.87 8.92
N THR A 447 -13.63 11.70 8.82
CA THR A 447 -13.87 10.82 9.97
C THR A 447 -12.57 10.42 10.65
N HIS A 448 -11.55 10.10 9.85
CA HIS A 448 -10.24 9.73 10.33
C HIS A 448 -9.51 10.87 11.05
N ARG A 449 -9.68 12.10 10.55
CA ARG A 449 -9.21 13.31 11.24
C ARG A 449 -9.91 13.48 12.58
N GLU A 450 -11.23 13.28 12.64
CA GLU A 450 -11.98 13.35 13.89
C GLU A 450 -11.53 12.28 14.89
N ASP A 451 -11.26 11.05 14.43
CA ASP A 451 -10.75 9.97 15.28
C ASP A 451 -9.39 10.33 15.87
N LEU A 452 -8.46 10.82 15.04
CA LEU A 452 -7.16 11.31 15.49
C LEU A 452 -7.33 12.47 16.49
N GLN A 453 -8.28 13.37 16.25
CA GLN A 453 -8.60 14.45 17.19
C GLN A 453 -9.23 13.96 18.50
N ARG A 454 -9.92 12.82 18.52
CA ARG A 454 -10.48 12.22 19.74
C ARG A 454 -9.40 11.52 20.56
N GLU A 455 -8.45 10.84 19.90
CA GLU A 455 -7.27 10.28 20.58
C GLU A 455 -6.42 11.37 21.26
N LEU A 456 -6.39 12.55 20.65
CA LEU A 456 -5.81 13.74 21.23
C LEU A 456 -6.74 14.30 22.33
N ASN A 457 -6.35 14.12 23.60
CA ASN A 457 -7.05 14.77 24.70
C ASN A 457 -7.10 16.31 24.48
N SER A 458 -8.08 16.99 25.08
CA SER A 458 -8.30 18.43 24.85
C SER A 458 -7.05 19.28 25.15
N VAL A 459 -6.27 18.90 26.17
CA VAL A 459 -5.04 19.59 26.57
C VAL A 459 -3.94 19.48 25.51
N PHE A 460 -3.81 18.34 24.83
CA PHE A 460 -2.88 18.18 23.71
C PHE A 460 -3.30 19.08 22.55
N ARG A 461 -4.59 19.10 22.19
CA ARG A 461 -5.11 19.89 21.07
C ARG A 461 -4.91 21.39 21.24
N GLU A 462 -5.16 21.92 22.43
CA GLU A 462 -5.04 23.36 22.71
C GLU A 462 -3.58 23.87 22.66
N ASN A 463 -2.60 22.97 22.74
CA ASN A 463 -1.18 23.33 22.84
C ASN A 463 -0.32 22.70 21.73
N TRP A 464 -0.95 22.07 20.73
CA TRP A 464 -0.27 21.45 19.61
C TRP A 464 -0.12 22.45 18.46
N ASP A 465 1.12 22.76 18.10
CA ASP A 465 1.46 23.73 17.06
C ASP A 465 1.53 23.11 15.64
N GLY A 466 1.22 21.81 15.48
CA GLY A 466 1.34 21.10 14.21
C GLY A 466 0.12 21.26 13.30
N ASP A 467 0.31 21.15 11.99
CA ASP A 467 -0.79 21.17 11.02
C ASP A 467 -1.46 19.78 10.93
N LEU A 468 -2.78 19.73 11.02
CA LEU A 468 -3.58 18.53 10.77
C LEU A 468 -4.45 18.74 9.55
N ASP A 469 -4.07 18.10 8.45
CA ASP A 469 -4.82 18.14 7.21
C ASP A 469 -5.49 16.81 6.87
N VAL A 470 -6.38 16.87 5.88
CA VAL A 470 -6.98 15.68 5.28
C VAL A 470 -6.41 15.54 3.88
N ARG A 471 -5.75 14.42 3.62
CA ARG A 471 -5.23 14.04 2.32
C ARG A 471 -5.65 12.60 2.01
N PRO A 472 -6.68 12.40 1.16
CA PRO A 472 -7.05 11.06 0.73
C PRO A 472 -5.94 10.44 -0.13
N ASP A 473 -5.79 9.11 -0.10
CA ASP A 473 -4.92 8.44 -1.06
C ASP A 473 -5.41 8.67 -2.49
N GLY A 474 -4.46 8.83 -3.41
CA GLY A 474 -4.76 8.94 -4.83
C GLY A 474 -4.49 7.64 -5.57
N VAL A 475 -5.11 7.48 -6.73
CA VAL A 475 -4.90 6.37 -7.65
C VAL A 475 -4.33 6.91 -8.97
N SER A 476 -3.31 6.25 -9.51
CA SER A 476 -2.77 6.59 -10.84
C SER A 476 -3.75 6.18 -11.95
N LEU A 477 -4.24 7.16 -12.72
CA LEU A 477 -5.10 6.90 -13.89
C LEU A 477 -4.33 6.21 -15.02
N HIS A 478 -3.03 6.47 -15.15
CA HIS A 478 -2.17 5.78 -16.11
C HIS A 478 -2.15 4.27 -15.86
N ARG A 479 -2.07 3.84 -14.60
CA ARG A 479 -2.10 2.42 -14.26
C ARG A 479 -3.52 1.87 -14.32
N TRP A 480 -4.42 2.43 -13.52
CA TRP A 480 -5.71 1.80 -13.20
C TRP A 480 -6.82 2.05 -14.22
N LEU A 481 -6.58 2.87 -15.24
CA LEU A 481 -7.49 3.04 -16.36
C LEU A 481 -6.77 2.78 -17.69
N LYS A 482 -5.68 3.51 -18.00
CA LYS A 482 -5.03 3.39 -19.32
C LYS A 482 -4.35 2.04 -19.58
N VAL A 483 -3.58 1.52 -18.62
CA VAL A 483 -2.87 0.23 -18.77
C VAL A 483 -3.77 -0.96 -18.43
N VAL A 484 -4.54 -0.85 -17.34
CA VAL A 484 -5.43 -1.93 -16.86
C VAL A 484 -6.64 -2.14 -17.78
N ASN A 485 -7.18 -1.08 -18.37
CA ASN A 485 -8.40 -1.13 -19.18
C ASN A 485 -8.25 -0.32 -20.48
N PRO A 486 -7.33 -0.74 -21.39
CA PRO A 486 -6.99 0.03 -22.58
C PRO A 486 -8.21 0.25 -23.50
N GLU A 487 -9.11 -0.73 -23.62
CA GLU A 487 -10.33 -0.60 -24.42
C GLU A 487 -11.26 0.51 -23.89
N MET A 488 -11.48 0.57 -22.56
CA MET A 488 -12.25 1.65 -21.97
C MET A 488 -11.54 2.99 -22.11
N SER A 489 -10.23 3.00 -21.93
CA SER A 489 -9.42 4.20 -22.04
C SER A 489 -9.44 4.78 -23.46
N ASP A 490 -9.34 3.94 -24.48
CA ASP A 490 -9.36 4.36 -25.88
C ASP A 490 -10.78 4.85 -26.24
N TRP A 491 -11.83 4.16 -25.77
CA TRP A 491 -13.22 4.58 -25.93
C TRP A 491 -13.52 5.96 -25.30
N ILE A 492 -12.96 6.23 -24.12
CA ILE A 492 -13.03 7.55 -23.48
C ILE A 492 -12.32 8.59 -24.34
N SER A 493 -11.12 8.26 -24.82
CA SER A 493 -10.28 9.20 -25.56
C SER A 493 -10.84 9.52 -26.94
N ASP A 494 -11.54 8.59 -27.59
CA ASP A 494 -12.29 8.83 -28.83
C ASP A 494 -13.45 9.82 -28.61
N ALA A 495 -14.03 9.85 -27.41
CA ALA A 495 -15.15 10.73 -27.07
C ALA A 495 -14.72 12.14 -26.63
N ILE A 496 -13.68 12.24 -25.79
CA ILE A 496 -13.28 13.52 -25.16
C ILE A 496 -11.82 13.94 -25.43
N GLY A 497 -11.07 13.18 -26.23
CA GLY A 497 -9.64 13.38 -26.49
C GLY A 497 -8.73 12.79 -25.41
N ASP A 498 -7.41 12.77 -25.65
CA ASP A 498 -6.41 12.17 -24.73
C ASP A 498 -5.95 13.10 -23.59
N GLN A 499 -6.41 14.36 -23.53
CA GLN A 499 -5.90 15.35 -22.58
C GLN A 499 -6.16 14.99 -21.11
N TRP A 500 -7.13 14.12 -20.83
CA TRP A 500 -7.42 13.65 -19.48
C TRP A 500 -6.28 12.86 -18.83
N LEU A 501 -5.35 12.32 -19.63
CA LEU A 501 -4.13 11.68 -19.13
C LEU A 501 -3.14 12.69 -18.55
N LYS A 502 -3.25 13.97 -18.94
CA LYS A 502 -2.40 15.06 -18.44
C LYS A 502 -3.12 15.93 -17.41
N ASP A 503 -4.38 16.27 -17.67
CA ASP A 503 -5.27 16.90 -16.69
C ASP A 503 -6.48 16.00 -16.41
N PRO A 504 -6.46 15.23 -15.31
CA PRO A 504 -7.55 14.34 -14.94
C PRO A 504 -8.93 15.00 -14.96
N ARG A 505 -9.04 16.31 -14.71
CA ARG A 505 -10.31 17.05 -14.65
C ARG A 505 -11.14 16.95 -15.93
N GLU A 506 -10.49 16.74 -17.08
CA GLU A 506 -11.17 16.56 -18.37
C GLU A 506 -12.11 15.34 -18.40
N LEU A 507 -11.94 14.37 -17.49
CA LEU A 507 -12.89 13.27 -17.34
C LEU A 507 -14.31 13.75 -17.00
N GLU A 508 -14.47 14.95 -16.43
CA GLU A 508 -15.80 15.48 -16.10
C GLU A 508 -16.67 15.71 -17.34
N ASN A 509 -16.06 15.91 -18.51
CA ASN A 509 -16.76 16.04 -19.79
C ASN A 509 -17.57 14.77 -20.15
N LEU A 510 -17.19 13.59 -19.61
CA LEU A 510 -17.96 12.35 -19.80
C LEU A 510 -19.36 12.40 -19.18
N ARG A 511 -19.65 13.36 -18.28
CA ARG A 511 -21.01 13.52 -17.73
C ARG A 511 -22.05 13.79 -18.82
N GLU A 512 -21.67 14.49 -19.87
CA GLU A 512 -22.56 14.77 -21.02
C GLU A 512 -22.86 13.48 -21.80
N MET A 513 -21.91 12.55 -21.85
CA MET A 513 -22.04 11.25 -22.52
C MET A 513 -22.86 10.23 -21.72
N ALA A 514 -23.14 10.47 -20.44
CA ALA A 514 -23.91 9.55 -19.60
C ALA A 514 -25.38 9.39 -20.05
N GLY A 515 -25.90 10.32 -20.87
CA GLY A 515 -27.21 10.23 -21.51
C GLY A 515 -27.16 9.72 -22.95
N ASP A 516 -25.97 9.57 -23.54
CA ASP A 516 -25.81 9.09 -24.90
C ASP A 516 -25.88 7.56 -24.93
N ARG A 517 -26.90 7.04 -25.60
CA ARG A 517 -27.13 5.61 -25.74
C ARG A 517 -26.01 4.89 -26.48
N SER A 518 -25.47 5.47 -27.55
CA SER A 518 -24.40 4.85 -28.32
C SER A 518 -23.12 4.72 -27.49
N PHE A 519 -22.82 5.74 -26.69
CA PHE A 519 -21.67 5.71 -25.79
C PHE A 519 -21.85 4.68 -24.68
N CYS A 520 -23.04 4.64 -24.06
CA CYS A 520 -23.38 3.70 -23.01
C CYS A 520 -23.37 2.24 -23.51
N ASP A 521 -23.85 1.98 -24.73
CA ASP A 521 -23.80 0.65 -25.35
C ASP A 521 -22.35 0.18 -25.56
N GLY A 522 -21.45 1.08 -25.96
CA GLY A 522 -20.01 0.81 -26.06
C GLY A 522 -19.38 0.44 -24.70
N VAL A 523 -19.70 1.20 -23.65
CA VAL A 523 -19.25 0.91 -22.27
C VAL A 523 -19.69 -0.48 -21.82
N LEU A 524 -20.94 -0.86 -22.10
CA LEU A 524 -21.46 -2.18 -21.75
C LEU A 524 -20.75 -3.33 -22.49
N GLU A 525 -20.44 -3.16 -23.78
CA GLU A 525 -19.73 -4.20 -24.54
C GLU A 525 -18.28 -4.36 -24.07
N ILE A 526 -17.60 -3.25 -23.73
CA ILE A 526 -16.26 -3.29 -23.14
C ILE A 526 -16.30 -4.02 -21.79
N GLN A 527 -17.22 -3.64 -20.89
CA GLN A 527 -17.38 -4.29 -19.59
C GLN A 527 -17.65 -5.79 -19.73
N LYS A 528 -18.53 -6.17 -20.66
CA LYS A 528 -18.81 -7.58 -20.96
C LYS A 528 -17.54 -8.32 -21.43
N THR A 529 -16.73 -7.71 -22.29
CA THR A 529 -15.46 -8.30 -22.75
C THR A 529 -14.49 -8.49 -21.58
N GLN A 530 -14.40 -7.54 -20.65
CA GLN A 530 -13.57 -7.68 -19.44
C GLN A 530 -14.11 -8.76 -18.49
N SER A 531 -15.43 -8.85 -18.30
CA SER A 531 -16.07 -9.91 -17.52
C SER A 531 -15.81 -11.30 -18.12
N GLU A 532 -15.85 -11.45 -19.44
CA GLU A 532 -15.49 -12.70 -20.12
C GLU A 532 -14.01 -13.10 -19.89
N ARG A 533 -13.09 -12.14 -19.85
CA ARG A 533 -11.68 -12.39 -19.51
C ARG A 533 -11.52 -12.84 -18.07
N LEU A 534 -12.22 -12.18 -17.13
CA LEU A 534 -12.16 -12.53 -15.71
C LEU A 534 -12.77 -13.91 -15.45
N THR A 535 -13.93 -14.22 -16.03
CA THR A 535 -14.54 -15.55 -15.89
C THR A 535 -13.63 -16.64 -16.44
N ARG A 536 -13.03 -16.46 -17.62
CA ARG A 536 -12.04 -17.42 -18.16
C ARG A 536 -10.88 -17.65 -17.20
N MET A 537 -10.35 -16.59 -16.59
CA MET A 537 -9.26 -16.70 -15.61
C MET A 537 -9.68 -17.45 -14.34
N VAL A 538 -10.92 -17.24 -13.87
CA VAL A 538 -11.51 -18.00 -12.77
C VAL A 538 -11.60 -19.48 -13.15
N GLU A 539 -12.09 -19.80 -14.35
CA GLU A 539 -12.17 -21.19 -14.84
C GLU A 539 -10.78 -21.82 -14.95
N GLU A 540 -9.80 -21.11 -15.50
CA GLU A 540 -8.42 -21.59 -15.66
C GLU A 540 -7.76 -21.87 -14.30
N THR A 541 -8.00 -21.01 -13.31
CA THR A 541 -7.39 -21.09 -11.98
C THR A 541 -8.07 -22.12 -11.10
N THR A 542 -9.41 -22.14 -11.10
CA THR A 542 -10.20 -22.92 -10.13
C THR A 542 -10.78 -24.21 -10.72
N LYS A 543 -10.81 -24.34 -12.05
CA LYS A 543 -11.45 -25.43 -12.80
C LYS A 543 -12.97 -25.51 -12.58
N ILE A 544 -13.59 -24.45 -12.09
CA ILE A 544 -15.04 -24.32 -11.93
C ILE A 544 -15.59 -23.61 -13.16
N PRO A 545 -16.57 -24.18 -13.88
CA PRO A 545 -17.19 -23.51 -15.02
C PRO A 545 -18.06 -22.33 -14.57
N VAL A 546 -18.04 -21.24 -15.32
CA VAL A 546 -18.72 -19.98 -15.00
C VAL A 546 -19.50 -19.49 -16.21
N ASP A 547 -20.76 -19.08 -16.00
CA ASP A 547 -21.53 -18.41 -17.06
C ASP A 547 -21.02 -16.96 -17.20
N PRO A 548 -20.55 -16.53 -18.38
CA PRO A 548 -20.05 -15.16 -18.59
C PRO A 548 -21.13 -14.09 -18.42
N ARG A 549 -22.42 -14.46 -18.40
CA ARG A 549 -23.54 -13.54 -18.14
C ARG A 549 -23.80 -13.33 -16.64
N ALA A 550 -23.07 -14.00 -15.77
CA ALA A 550 -23.23 -13.85 -14.33
C ALA A 550 -22.87 -12.44 -13.88
N ILE A 551 -23.59 -11.93 -12.88
CA ILE A 551 -23.15 -10.73 -12.14
C ILE A 551 -21.89 -11.10 -11.37
N ILE A 552 -20.77 -10.45 -11.68
CA ILE A 552 -19.48 -10.70 -11.05
C ILE A 552 -19.33 -9.78 -9.84
N GLU A 553 -19.51 -10.37 -8.67
CA GLU A 553 -19.39 -9.69 -7.40
C GLU A 553 -18.09 -10.11 -6.72
N VAL A 554 -17.29 -9.14 -6.30
CA VAL A 554 -15.92 -9.40 -5.82
C VAL A 554 -15.68 -8.82 -4.44
N ASN A 555 -15.05 -9.60 -3.57
CA ASN A 555 -14.52 -9.16 -2.29
C ASN A 555 -13.01 -9.41 -2.29
N ILE A 556 -12.25 -8.32 -2.42
CA ILE A 556 -10.78 -8.34 -2.43
C ILE A 556 -10.23 -7.49 -1.29
N ALA A 557 -9.81 -8.15 -0.21
CA ALA A 557 -9.34 -7.48 1.00
C ALA A 557 -8.42 -8.41 1.82
N PRO A 558 -7.60 -7.87 2.73
CA PRO A 558 -6.97 -8.67 3.78
C PRO A 558 -8.01 -9.50 4.54
N VAL A 559 -7.70 -10.76 4.81
CA VAL A 559 -8.63 -11.61 5.58
C VAL A 559 -8.35 -11.40 7.07
N ALA A 560 -9.21 -10.62 7.70
CA ALA A 560 -9.25 -10.40 9.14
C ALA A 560 -10.71 -10.16 9.57
N GLU A 561 -11.00 -10.36 10.85
CA GLU A 561 -12.37 -10.20 11.38
C GLU A 561 -12.88 -8.76 11.23
N THR A 562 -11.96 -7.79 11.27
CA THR A 562 -12.26 -6.36 11.09
C THR A 562 -12.61 -5.96 9.66
N HIS A 563 -12.30 -6.81 8.67
CA HIS A 563 -12.76 -6.62 7.29
C HIS A 563 -14.15 -7.24 7.06
N ARG A 564 -14.74 -7.88 8.09
CA ARG A 564 -16.10 -8.45 8.12
C ARG A 564 -16.43 -9.37 6.93
N LEU A 565 -15.45 -10.10 6.42
CA LEU A 565 -15.61 -11.06 5.32
C LEU A 565 -16.68 -12.13 5.62
N LEU A 566 -16.90 -12.44 6.90
CA LEU A 566 -17.93 -13.37 7.33
C LEU A 566 -19.34 -12.91 6.92
N ILE A 567 -19.67 -11.60 6.91
CA ILE A 567 -20.95 -11.09 6.41
C ILE A 567 -21.20 -11.54 4.96
N SER A 568 -20.18 -11.45 4.11
CA SER A 568 -20.27 -11.91 2.71
C SER A 568 -20.50 -13.43 2.63
N CYS A 569 -19.85 -14.21 3.51
CA CYS A 569 -20.09 -15.66 3.59
C CYS A 569 -21.54 -15.97 4.04
N LEU A 570 -22.09 -15.20 4.98
CA LEU A 570 -23.46 -15.36 5.46
C LEU A 570 -24.49 -15.04 4.36
N LYS A 571 -24.23 -14.02 3.52
CA LYS A 571 -25.00 -13.77 2.29
C LYS A 571 -24.99 -14.97 1.36
N VAL A 572 -23.83 -15.58 1.10
CA VAL A 572 -23.74 -16.75 0.22
C VAL A 572 -24.61 -17.90 0.75
N ILE A 573 -24.64 -18.10 2.07
CA ILE A 573 -25.51 -19.10 2.71
C ILE A 573 -26.98 -18.73 2.54
N ASP A 574 -27.37 -17.48 2.80
CA ASP A 574 -28.73 -16.98 2.60
C ASP A 574 -29.22 -17.22 1.16
N ARG A 575 -28.45 -16.81 0.16
CA ARG A 575 -28.79 -17.04 -1.26
C ARG A 575 -28.86 -18.52 -1.60
N TYR A 576 -27.95 -19.35 -1.09
CA TYR A 576 -28.03 -20.79 -1.28
C TYR A 576 -29.36 -21.36 -0.77
N LEU A 577 -29.79 -20.96 0.44
CA LEU A 577 -31.03 -21.41 1.04
C LEU A 577 -32.25 -20.93 0.24
N SER A 578 -32.26 -19.67 -0.20
CA SER A 578 -33.35 -19.14 -1.04
C SER A 578 -33.46 -19.84 -2.40
N LEU A 579 -32.34 -20.18 -3.02
CA LEU A 579 -32.33 -20.94 -4.27
C LEU A 579 -32.76 -22.39 -4.06
N LYS A 580 -32.31 -23.03 -2.97
CA LYS A 580 -32.47 -24.47 -2.74
C LYS A 580 -33.82 -24.86 -2.15
N GLU A 581 -34.28 -24.08 -1.18
CA GLU A 581 -35.43 -24.41 -0.34
C GLU A 581 -36.62 -23.51 -0.64
N ASP A 582 -36.40 -22.21 -0.91
CA ASP A 582 -37.50 -21.27 -1.20
C ASP A 582 -37.88 -21.25 -2.70
N GLY A 583 -37.09 -21.92 -3.55
CA GLY A 583 -37.36 -22.07 -4.98
C GLY A 583 -37.11 -20.79 -5.79
N LEU A 584 -36.33 -19.84 -5.27
CA LEU A 584 -35.93 -18.64 -6.01
C LEU A 584 -35.24 -19.04 -7.33
N GLN A 585 -35.63 -18.42 -8.43
CA GLN A 585 -35.00 -18.60 -9.75
C GLN A 585 -34.62 -17.21 -10.28
N PRO A 586 -33.38 -16.73 -10.04
CA PRO A 586 -32.94 -15.45 -10.56
C PRO A 586 -32.78 -15.50 -12.08
N ASP A 587 -33.10 -14.40 -12.75
CA ASP A 587 -32.95 -14.27 -14.21
C ASP A 587 -31.47 -14.31 -14.63
N THR A 588 -30.60 -13.75 -13.79
CA THR A 588 -29.16 -13.65 -14.03
C THR A 588 -28.39 -14.48 -12.98
N PRO A 589 -27.45 -15.34 -13.40
CA PRO A 589 -26.56 -16.04 -12.48
C PRO A 589 -25.69 -15.06 -11.68
N TRP A 590 -25.12 -15.53 -10.57
CA TRP A 590 -24.25 -14.74 -9.71
C TRP A 590 -22.91 -15.44 -9.50
N LEU A 591 -21.81 -14.71 -9.65
CA LEU A 591 -20.47 -15.20 -9.37
C LEU A 591 -19.90 -14.40 -8.20
N CYS A 592 -19.68 -15.07 -7.06
CA CYS A 592 -18.98 -14.47 -5.92
C CYS A 592 -17.49 -14.83 -5.98
N ILE A 593 -16.62 -13.84 -6.18
CA ILE A 593 -15.16 -14.00 -6.18
C ILE A 593 -14.58 -13.45 -4.88
N TYR A 594 -13.81 -14.30 -4.21
CA TYR A 594 -13.03 -13.93 -3.02
C TYR A 594 -11.54 -13.97 -3.33
N ALA A 595 -10.80 -12.95 -2.88
CA ALA A 595 -9.34 -13.00 -2.90
C ALA A 595 -8.76 -12.23 -1.71
N GLY A 596 -7.86 -12.86 -0.97
CA GLY A 596 -7.33 -12.28 0.26
C GLY A 596 -6.31 -13.19 0.93
N LYS A 597 -5.42 -12.60 1.74
CA LYS A 597 -4.44 -13.33 2.56
C LYS A 597 -4.77 -13.15 4.04
N ALA A 598 -4.74 -14.24 4.80
CA ALA A 598 -4.80 -14.20 6.26
C ALA A 598 -3.38 -14.11 6.84
N ALA A 599 -3.18 -13.38 7.93
CA ALA A 599 -1.88 -13.39 8.61
C ALA A 599 -1.54 -14.83 9.09
N PRO A 600 -0.26 -15.27 9.04
CA PRO A 600 0.09 -16.67 9.31
C PRO A 600 -0.35 -17.17 10.70
N GLY A 601 -0.33 -16.29 11.71
CA GLY A 601 -0.76 -16.58 13.09
C GLY A 601 -2.26 -16.41 13.37
N HIS A 602 -3.03 -15.82 12.47
CA HIS A 602 -4.43 -15.48 12.74
C HIS A 602 -5.35 -16.67 12.44
N TRP A 603 -5.72 -17.41 13.49
CA TRP A 603 -6.53 -18.62 13.36
C TRP A 603 -7.93 -18.35 12.77
N GLY A 604 -8.68 -17.38 13.30
CA GLY A 604 -10.03 -17.05 12.84
C GLY A 604 -10.08 -16.68 11.35
N ALA A 605 -9.18 -15.80 10.91
CA ALA A 605 -9.01 -15.45 9.49
C ALA A 605 -8.75 -16.66 8.58
N LYS A 606 -7.90 -17.60 9.00
CA LYS A 606 -7.67 -18.85 8.26
C LYS A 606 -8.91 -19.74 8.22
N GLN A 607 -9.73 -19.75 9.27
CA GLN A 607 -11.01 -20.46 9.26
C GLN A 607 -12.03 -19.83 8.31
N LEU A 608 -12.00 -18.51 8.09
CA LEU A 608 -12.85 -17.84 7.09
C LEU A 608 -12.49 -18.26 5.66
N ILE A 609 -11.19 -18.35 5.33
CA ILE A 609 -10.75 -18.90 4.03
C ILE A 609 -11.26 -20.35 3.87
N LYS A 610 -11.16 -21.15 4.94
CA LYS A 610 -11.70 -22.52 4.96
C LYS A 610 -13.20 -22.56 4.73
N LEU A 611 -13.96 -21.66 5.36
CA LEU A 611 -15.40 -21.53 5.14
C LEU A 611 -15.71 -21.26 3.67
N ILE A 612 -15.05 -20.30 3.02
CA ILE A 612 -15.28 -19.97 1.61
C ILE A 612 -15.08 -21.19 0.71
N HIS A 613 -13.99 -21.94 0.91
CA HIS A 613 -13.73 -23.15 0.13
C HIS A 613 -14.78 -24.24 0.36
N ASN A 614 -15.28 -24.37 1.59
CA ASN A 614 -16.33 -25.31 1.94
C ASN A 614 -17.69 -24.91 1.34
N LEU A 615 -18.03 -23.61 1.35
CA LEU A 615 -19.19 -23.07 0.65
C LEU A 615 -19.11 -23.36 -0.85
N ALA A 616 -17.97 -23.05 -1.48
CA ALA A 616 -17.71 -23.32 -2.89
C ALA A 616 -17.85 -24.81 -3.23
N ASP A 617 -17.33 -25.71 -2.39
CA ASP A 617 -17.43 -27.15 -2.63
C ASP A 617 -18.88 -27.64 -2.64
N THR A 618 -19.72 -27.19 -1.70
CA THR A 618 -21.13 -27.57 -1.63
C THR A 618 -21.94 -26.93 -2.76
N ILE A 619 -21.77 -25.63 -3.00
CA ILE A 619 -22.57 -24.84 -3.96
C ILE A 619 -22.27 -25.25 -5.40
N ASN A 620 -21.00 -25.27 -5.78
CA ASN A 620 -20.61 -25.46 -7.17
C ASN A 620 -20.83 -26.91 -7.65
N LYS A 621 -20.88 -27.87 -6.72
CA LYS A 621 -21.20 -29.28 -7.01
C LYS A 621 -22.70 -29.56 -7.06
N ASP A 622 -23.55 -28.66 -6.55
CA ASP A 622 -25.01 -28.85 -6.60
C ASP A 622 -25.56 -28.45 -7.99
N PRO A 623 -26.05 -29.41 -8.81
CA PRO A 623 -26.50 -29.10 -10.16
C PRO A 623 -27.71 -28.17 -10.22
N ARG A 624 -28.50 -28.09 -9.14
CA ARG A 624 -29.68 -27.21 -9.06
C ARG A 624 -29.29 -25.76 -8.77
N ILE A 625 -28.15 -25.55 -8.12
CA ILE A 625 -27.71 -24.24 -7.64
C ILE A 625 -26.63 -23.65 -8.53
N ARG A 626 -25.66 -24.45 -9.00
CA ARG A 626 -24.50 -23.97 -9.77
C ARG A 626 -24.84 -23.18 -11.04
N ARG A 627 -26.06 -23.36 -11.57
CA ARG A 627 -26.58 -22.62 -12.73
C ARG A 627 -27.03 -21.19 -12.39
N HIS A 628 -27.23 -20.89 -11.11
CA HIS A 628 -27.69 -19.61 -10.59
C HIS A 628 -26.65 -18.93 -9.71
N MET A 629 -25.77 -19.67 -9.04
CA MET A 629 -24.75 -19.11 -8.17
C MET A 629 -23.48 -19.95 -8.18
N VAL A 630 -22.34 -19.30 -8.34
CA VAL A 630 -21.00 -19.88 -8.27
C VAL A 630 -20.17 -19.12 -7.25
N VAL A 631 -19.36 -19.84 -6.46
CA VAL A 631 -18.42 -19.24 -5.51
C VAL A 631 -17.00 -19.63 -5.87
N ALA A 632 -16.12 -18.65 -6.03
CA ALA A 632 -14.73 -18.85 -6.38
C ALA A 632 -13.79 -18.14 -5.39
N PHE A 633 -12.64 -18.77 -5.12
CA PHE A 633 -11.56 -18.14 -4.38
C PHE A 633 -10.31 -18.09 -5.26
N LEU A 634 -9.81 -16.90 -5.55
CA LEU A 634 -8.58 -16.69 -6.31
C LEU A 634 -7.40 -16.57 -5.33
N PRO A 635 -6.46 -17.54 -5.33
CA PRO A 635 -5.37 -17.54 -4.39
C PRO A 635 -4.28 -16.55 -4.77
N ASP A 636 -3.46 -16.21 -3.77
CA ASP A 636 -2.24 -15.42 -3.91
C ASP A 636 -2.48 -14.04 -4.50
N ILE A 637 -3.44 -13.29 -3.92
CA ILE A 637 -3.69 -11.91 -4.31
C ILE A 637 -2.41 -11.07 -4.27
N LYS A 638 -2.18 -10.38 -5.39
CA LYS A 638 -1.07 -9.49 -5.72
C LYS A 638 -1.60 -8.42 -6.68
N PRO A 639 -0.90 -7.28 -6.85
CA PRO A 639 -1.36 -6.23 -7.76
C PRO A 639 -1.69 -6.73 -9.17
N ALA A 640 -0.88 -7.62 -9.77
CA ALA A 640 -1.17 -8.17 -11.10
C ALA A 640 -2.51 -8.93 -11.18
N LEU A 641 -2.94 -9.58 -10.09
CA LEU A 641 -4.25 -10.22 -10.03
C LEU A 641 -5.35 -9.18 -9.88
N VAL A 642 -5.12 -8.11 -9.10
CA VAL A 642 -6.11 -7.05 -8.92
C VAL A 642 -6.33 -6.24 -10.19
N GLU A 643 -5.26 -5.95 -10.94
CA GLU A 643 -5.30 -5.34 -12.27
C GLU A 643 -6.20 -6.13 -13.24
N LYS A 644 -6.42 -7.42 -13.01
CA LYS A 644 -7.33 -8.27 -13.80
C LYS A 644 -8.76 -8.33 -13.24
N ILE A 645 -8.90 -8.30 -11.92
CA ILE A 645 -10.21 -8.39 -11.25
C ILE A 645 -11.00 -7.09 -11.45
N VAL A 646 -10.36 -5.93 -11.23
CA VAL A 646 -11.03 -4.63 -11.21
C VAL A 646 -11.84 -4.34 -12.49
N PRO A 647 -11.26 -4.39 -13.71
CA PRO A 647 -12.01 -4.06 -14.92
C PRO A 647 -13.08 -5.10 -15.30
N GLY A 648 -12.95 -6.35 -14.84
CA GLY A 648 -13.88 -7.43 -15.14
C GLY A 648 -15.00 -7.64 -14.10
N SER A 649 -15.14 -6.73 -13.13
CA SER A 649 -16.13 -6.87 -12.05
C SER A 649 -17.38 -6.03 -12.30
N ASP A 650 -18.54 -6.51 -11.84
CA ASP A 650 -19.79 -5.76 -11.86
C ASP A 650 -20.09 -5.09 -10.51
N LEU A 651 -19.65 -5.68 -9.39
CA LEU A 651 -19.93 -5.16 -8.05
C LEU A 651 -18.75 -5.43 -7.10
N PHE A 652 -18.29 -4.41 -6.36
CA PHE A 652 -17.22 -4.56 -5.37
C PHE A 652 -17.77 -4.49 -3.94
N GLU A 653 -17.40 -5.44 -3.09
CA GLU A 653 -17.76 -5.45 -1.67
C GLU A 653 -16.70 -4.81 -0.78
N SER A 654 -17.04 -3.71 -0.12
CA SER A 654 -16.21 -3.04 0.88
C SER A 654 -16.88 -3.09 2.24
N LEU A 655 -16.54 -4.09 3.07
CA LEU A 655 -17.27 -4.44 4.30
C LEU A 655 -16.58 -4.04 5.61
N ALA A 656 -15.43 -3.37 5.56
CA ALA A 656 -14.60 -3.09 6.73
C ALA A 656 -15.33 -2.32 7.85
N CYS A 657 -14.95 -2.57 9.11
CA CYS A 657 -15.42 -1.84 10.27
C CYS A 657 -15.14 -0.32 10.15
N PRO A 658 -15.97 0.56 10.75
CA PRO A 658 -15.76 2.01 10.71
C PRO A 658 -14.39 2.48 11.21
N SER A 659 -13.81 1.77 12.18
CA SER A 659 -12.49 2.07 12.76
C SER A 659 -11.30 1.64 11.91
N ILE A 660 -11.55 0.93 10.79
CA ILE A 660 -10.51 0.42 9.90
C ILE A 660 -10.52 1.22 8.61
N ASN A 661 -9.44 1.95 8.38
CA ASN A 661 -9.23 2.72 7.15
C ASN A 661 -8.47 1.92 6.09
N THR A 662 -8.83 0.64 5.91
CA THR A 662 -8.35 -0.20 4.80
C THR A 662 -9.37 -0.17 3.65
N ASN A 663 -8.98 -0.62 2.45
CA ASN A 663 -9.79 -0.60 1.22
C ASN A 663 -10.03 0.79 0.60
N THR A 664 -9.36 1.86 1.07
CA THR A 664 -9.50 3.22 0.52
C THR A 664 -9.15 3.28 -0.95
N LEU A 665 -8.08 2.60 -1.35
CA LEU A 665 -7.64 2.56 -2.73
C LEU A 665 -8.53 1.66 -3.58
N ARG A 666 -8.96 0.50 -3.06
CA ARG A 666 -9.79 -0.44 -3.82
C ARG A 666 -11.11 0.20 -4.24
N VAL A 667 -11.82 0.85 -3.31
CA VAL A 667 -13.08 1.53 -3.63
C VAL A 667 -12.89 2.54 -4.77
N ARG A 668 -11.77 3.28 -4.77
CA ARG A 668 -11.42 4.24 -5.83
C ARG A 668 -11.07 3.55 -7.15
N GLN A 669 -10.27 2.48 -7.13
CA GLN A 669 -9.88 1.70 -8.32
C GLN A 669 -11.10 1.11 -9.05
N PHE A 670 -12.06 0.57 -8.30
CA PHE A 670 -13.34 0.10 -8.85
C PHE A 670 -14.18 1.25 -9.42
N ALA A 671 -14.29 2.36 -8.69
CA ALA A 671 -15.03 3.54 -9.18
C ALA A 671 -14.44 4.11 -10.48
N ILE A 672 -13.11 4.16 -10.61
CA ILE A 672 -12.39 4.58 -11.83
C ILE A 672 -12.74 3.70 -13.04
N ASN A 673 -13.07 2.43 -12.81
CA ASN A 673 -13.49 1.48 -13.85
C ASN A 673 -15.02 1.40 -14.00
N GLY A 674 -15.77 2.31 -13.39
CA GLY A 674 -17.24 2.38 -13.49
C GLY A 674 -17.99 1.37 -12.59
N VAL A 675 -17.26 0.64 -11.74
CA VAL A 675 -17.81 -0.44 -10.92
C VAL A 675 -18.35 0.12 -9.60
N PRO A 676 -19.64 -0.13 -9.26
CA PRO A 676 -20.19 0.27 -7.97
C PRO A 676 -19.58 -0.50 -6.80
N THR A 677 -19.50 0.19 -5.66
CA THR A 677 -19.20 -0.44 -4.36
C THR A 677 -20.49 -0.68 -3.59
N ILE A 678 -20.60 -1.85 -2.97
CA ILE A 678 -21.58 -2.17 -1.93
C ILE A 678 -20.88 -2.30 -0.57
N GLY A 679 -21.37 -1.61 0.45
CA GLY A 679 -20.71 -1.59 1.75
C GLY A 679 -21.47 -0.82 2.83
N PRO A 680 -21.11 -0.97 4.12
CA PRO A 680 -21.75 -0.20 5.17
C PRO A 680 -21.32 1.27 5.10
N TRP A 681 -22.05 2.14 5.80
CA TRP A 681 -21.61 3.49 6.12
C TRP A 681 -20.40 3.46 7.06
N ASN A 682 -19.20 3.35 6.48
CA ASN A 682 -17.91 3.52 7.15
C ASN A 682 -17.17 4.75 6.60
N GLY A 683 -16.08 5.18 7.25
CA GLY A 683 -15.35 6.40 6.88
C GLY A 683 -14.86 6.40 5.42
N VAL A 684 -14.50 5.23 4.89
CA VAL A 684 -14.04 5.05 3.51
C VAL A 684 -15.18 5.21 2.49
N ASN A 685 -16.22 4.40 2.64
CA ASN A 685 -17.37 4.37 1.73
C ASN A 685 -18.14 5.70 1.78
N ALA A 686 -18.29 6.30 2.96
CA ALA A 686 -18.89 7.63 3.13
C ALA A 686 -18.04 8.72 2.48
N GLY A 687 -16.71 8.64 2.60
CA GLY A 687 -15.78 9.58 1.97
C GLY A 687 -15.87 9.55 0.44
N VAL A 688 -15.89 8.36 -0.17
CA VAL A 688 -16.04 8.20 -1.63
C VAL A 688 -17.43 8.68 -2.07
N SER A 689 -18.47 8.30 -1.33
CA SER A 689 -19.86 8.73 -1.60
C SER A 689 -20.03 10.25 -1.57
N GLY A 690 -19.37 10.95 -0.64
CA GLY A 690 -19.38 12.41 -0.57
C GLY A 690 -18.68 13.10 -1.76
N VAL A 691 -17.84 12.38 -2.50
CA VAL A 691 -17.07 12.89 -3.65
C VAL A 691 -17.80 12.64 -4.98
N ILE A 692 -18.33 11.43 -5.18
CA ILE A 692 -18.97 11.06 -6.46
C ILE A 692 -20.50 11.06 -6.43
N GLY A 693 -21.12 11.11 -5.24
CA GLY A 693 -22.57 11.14 -5.05
C GLY A 693 -23.13 9.85 -4.45
N GLU A 694 -24.10 10.00 -3.54
CA GLU A 694 -24.71 8.87 -2.79
C GLU A 694 -25.43 7.86 -3.69
N ASN A 695 -25.91 8.27 -4.87
CA ASN A 695 -26.63 7.41 -5.81
C ASN A 695 -25.71 6.51 -6.67
N LEU A 696 -24.38 6.69 -6.58
CA LEU A 696 -23.41 5.90 -7.34
C LEU A 696 -22.86 4.70 -6.56
N LEU A 697 -23.14 4.59 -5.25
CA LEU A 697 -22.78 3.45 -4.40
C LEU A 697 -24.03 2.78 -3.82
N TYR A 698 -23.85 1.57 -3.32
CA TYR A 698 -24.84 0.83 -2.54
C TYR A 698 -24.42 0.83 -1.06
N LEU A 699 -24.91 1.81 -0.29
CA LEU A 699 -24.58 1.94 1.14
C LEU A 699 -25.68 1.43 2.08
N PHE A 700 -25.30 0.72 3.15
CA PHE A 700 -26.21 0.15 4.16
C PHE A 700 -25.74 0.36 5.61
N GLY A 701 -26.57 -0.04 6.59
CA GLY A 701 -26.30 0.16 8.02
C GLY A 701 -26.47 1.59 8.49
N ASP A 702 -26.26 1.82 9.78
CA ASP A 702 -26.37 3.15 10.37
C ASP A 702 -25.09 3.97 10.19
N LYS A 703 -25.23 5.28 10.01
CA LYS A 703 -24.10 6.23 9.89
C LYS A 703 -23.31 6.40 11.19
N SER A 704 -23.87 5.95 12.32
CA SER A 704 -23.30 6.11 13.65
C SER A 704 -23.26 4.77 14.37
N GLU A 705 -22.10 4.13 14.45
CA GLU A 705 -21.56 3.53 15.68
C GLU A 705 -20.34 2.64 15.39
N ALA A 706 -19.36 2.72 16.29
CA ALA A 706 -18.33 1.69 16.39
C ALA A 706 -18.98 0.43 16.99
N PRO A 707 -18.69 -0.77 16.45
CA PRO A 707 -19.26 -2.00 17.00
C PRO A 707 -18.79 -2.19 18.45
N ALA A 708 -19.73 -2.49 19.35
CA ALA A 708 -19.43 -2.93 20.70
C ALA A 708 -20.06 -4.30 20.92
N ALA A 709 -19.29 -5.24 21.47
CA ALA A 709 -19.77 -6.59 21.74
C ALA A 709 -20.99 -6.54 22.67
N ASN A 710 -22.12 -7.09 22.23
CA ASN A 710 -23.37 -7.11 22.98
C ASN A 710 -24.13 -8.42 22.76
N VAL A 711 -23.94 -9.35 23.69
CA VAL A 711 -24.59 -10.67 23.70
C VAL A 711 -26.12 -10.57 23.64
N ASN A 712 -26.72 -9.64 24.38
CA ASN A 712 -28.18 -9.51 24.43
C ASN A 712 -28.75 -9.05 23.09
N GLU A 713 -28.07 -8.12 22.43
CA GLU A 713 -28.50 -7.62 21.12
C GLU A 713 -28.34 -8.71 20.04
N GLY A 714 -27.23 -9.46 20.05
CA GLY A 714 -27.03 -10.59 19.13
C GLY A 714 -28.14 -11.63 19.24
N TRP A 715 -28.49 -12.06 20.46
CA TRP A 715 -29.61 -12.99 20.69
C TRP A 715 -30.99 -12.41 20.35
N LYS A 716 -31.18 -11.09 20.50
CA LYS A 716 -32.41 -10.41 20.10
C LYS A 716 -32.59 -10.43 18.59
N ILE A 717 -31.56 -10.05 17.82
CA ILE A 717 -31.56 -10.11 16.34
C ILE A 717 -31.81 -11.54 15.86
N TYR A 718 -31.12 -12.51 16.45
CA TYR A 718 -31.29 -13.92 16.14
C TYR A 718 -32.73 -14.43 16.39
N ARG A 719 -33.42 -13.92 17.41
CA ARG A 719 -34.81 -14.31 17.73
C ARG A 719 -35.84 -13.55 16.88
N SER A 720 -35.53 -12.35 16.44
CA SER A 720 -36.48 -11.48 15.72
C SER A 720 -36.50 -11.72 14.21
N SER A 721 -35.38 -12.10 13.58
CA SER A 721 -35.31 -12.37 12.13
C SER A 721 -35.22 -13.87 11.85
N GLN A 722 -36.28 -14.43 11.26
CA GLN A 722 -36.30 -15.83 10.81
C GLN A 722 -35.24 -16.10 9.74
N ARG A 723 -35.00 -15.12 8.85
CA ARG A 723 -33.98 -15.18 7.78
C ARG A 723 -32.58 -15.31 8.38
N ILE A 724 -32.22 -14.42 9.30
CA ILE A 724 -30.91 -14.46 9.99
C ILE A 724 -30.77 -15.75 10.79
N ARG A 725 -31.79 -16.12 11.57
CA ARG A 725 -31.77 -17.35 12.37
C ARG A 725 -31.44 -18.59 11.52
N ARG A 726 -32.12 -18.74 10.39
CA ARG A 726 -31.94 -19.88 9.47
C ARG A 726 -30.50 -19.97 8.94
N VAL A 727 -29.91 -18.84 8.55
CA VAL A 727 -28.52 -18.77 8.09
C VAL A 727 -27.55 -19.20 9.20
N ILE A 728 -27.74 -18.67 10.40
CA ILE A 728 -26.87 -18.96 11.55
C ILE A 728 -27.03 -20.42 12.04
N ASP A 729 -28.25 -20.95 12.06
CA ASP A 729 -28.51 -22.36 12.40
C ASP A 729 -27.84 -23.33 11.41
N THR A 730 -27.74 -22.94 10.13
CA THR A 730 -27.09 -23.75 9.08
C THR A 730 -25.59 -23.99 9.37
N LEU A 731 -24.91 -23.03 9.99
CA LEU A 731 -23.49 -23.16 10.36
C LEU A 731 -23.23 -24.18 11.49
N ARG A 732 -24.28 -24.54 12.25
CA ARG A 732 -24.21 -25.59 13.28
C ARG A 732 -24.36 -26.99 12.71
N GLY A 733 -25.03 -27.09 11.56
CA GLY A 733 -25.22 -28.34 10.85
C GLY A 733 -23.94 -28.82 10.13
N ASP A 734 -24.07 -29.91 9.37
CA ASP A 734 -22.98 -30.50 8.60
C ASP A 734 -23.02 -30.16 7.10
N LEU A 735 -23.97 -29.33 6.67
CA LEU A 735 -24.23 -29.02 5.26
C LEU A 735 -22.97 -28.56 4.50
N PHE A 736 -22.19 -27.66 5.12
CA PHE A 736 -20.95 -27.11 4.55
C PHE A 736 -19.69 -27.76 5.13
N CYS A 737 -19.80 -28.78 5.96
CA CYS A 737 -18.64 -29.45 6.57
C CYS A 737 -18.86 -30.97 6.70
N LYS A 738 -19.39 -31.61 5.65
CA LYS A 738 -19.64 -33.06 5.64
C LYS A 738 -18.37 -33.83 6.02
N GLY A 739 -18.48 -34.68 7.04
CA GLY A 739 -17.34 -35.43 7.60
C GLY A 739 -16.46 -34.66 8.59
N GLN A 740 -16.77 -33.39 8.89
CA GLN A 740 -16.08 -32.53 9.84
C GLN A 740 -17.11 -31.76 10.70
N GLN A 741 -17.99 -32.50 11.39
CA GLN A 741 -19.05 -31.92 12.21
C GLN A 741 -18.49 -30.94 13.25
N GLY A 742 -19.15 -29.79 13.41
CA GLY A 742 -18.75 -28.75 14.36
C GLY A 742 -17.65 -27.80 13.88
N LEU A 743 -17.10 -27.98 12.66
CA LEU A 743 -16.02 -27.14 12.13
C LEU A 743 -16.30 -25.63 12.22
N PHE A 744 -17.55 -25.22 11.99
CA PHE A 744 -17.96 -23.80 11.97
C PHE A 744 -18.76 -23.38 13.20
N GLN A 745 -18.83 -24.22 14.24
CA GLN A 745 -19.55 -23.90 15.48
C GLN A 745 -18.94 -22.69 16.21
N TRP A 746 -17.65 -22.41 16.01
CA TRP A 746 -16.99 -21.22 16.56
C TRP A 746 -17.64 -19.93 16.04
N ILE A 747 -18.16 -19.90 14.81
CA ILE A 747 -18.80 -18.71 14.23
C ILE A 747 -20.09 -18.38 14.98
N PHE A 748 -20.88 -19.41 15.30
CA PHE A 748 -22.08 -19.26 16.12
C PHE A 748 -21.72 -18.68 17.49
N ASN A 749 -20.68 -19.21 18.14
CA ASN A 749 -20.22 -18.72 19.43
C ASN A 749 -19.72 -17.27 19.33
N HIS A 750 -18.95 -16.95 18.30
CA HIS A 750 -18.41 -15.62 18.06
C HIS A 750 -19.50 -14.56 17.87
N LEU A 751 -20.54 -14.88 17.09
CA LEU A 751 -21.65 -13.95 16.84
C LEU A 751 -22.63 -13.84 18.02
N LEU A 752 -22.92 -14.92 18.74
CA LEU A 752 -24.00 -14.92 19.74
C LEU A 752 -23.51 -14.99 21.18
N ASN A 753 -22.49 -15.79 21.47
CA ASN A 753 -22.01 -16.03 22.83
C ASN A 753 -20.92 -15.04 23.25
N GLU A 754 -20.10 -14.59 22.29
CA GLU A 754 -19.10 -13.53 22.47
C GLU A 754 -19.68 -12.14 22.15
N GLY A 755 -20.92 -12.09 21.66
CA GLY A 755 -21.65 -10.86 21.45
C GLY A 755 -21.26 -10.09 20.19
N ASP A 756 -20.73 -10.77 19.18
CA ASP A 756 -20.41 -10.17 17.88
C ASP A 756 -19.51 -8.93 18.01
N PRO A 757 -18.24 -9.12 18.40
CA PRO A 757 -17.33 -8.01 18.71
C PRO A 757 -17.09 -7.05 17.54
N PHE A 758 -17.42 -7.48 16.32
CA PHE A 758 -17.27 -6.67 15.11
C PHE A 758 -18.60 -6.16 14.56
N GLY A 759 -19.74 -6.38 15.22
CA GLY A 759 -21.06 -5.83 14.84
C GLY A 759 -21.52 -6.21 13.44
N GLN A 760 -21.45 -7.51 13.13
CA GLN A 760 -21.85 -8.11 11.86
C GLN A 760 -23.34 -8.42 11.76
N LEU A 761 -23.95 -8.94 12.82
CA LEU A 761 -25.38 -9.31 12.86
C LEU A 761 -26.32 -8.13 12.58
N PRO A 762 -26.11 -6.91 13.14
CA PRO A 762 -27.00 -5.78 12.89
C PRO A 762 -27.06 -5.36 11.42
N LEU A 763 -26.04 -5.69 10.62
CA LEU A 763 -25.92 -5.25 9.24
C LEU A 763 -26.63 -6.16 8.24
N LEU A 764 -26.85 -7.44 8.60
CA LEU A 764 -27.27 -8.49 7.65
C LEU A 764 -28.55 -8.17 6.90
N GLU A 765 -29.61 -7.73 7.60
CA GLU A 765 -30.91 -7.49 6.98
C GLU A 765 -30.84 -6.36 5.93
N SER A 766 -30.17 -5.27 6.28
CA SER A 766 -29.97 -4.12 5.37
C SER A 766 -29.08 -4.47 4.18
N TYR A 767 -28.06 -5.30 4.40
CA TYR A 767 -27.16 -5.77 3.37
C TYR A 767 -27.86 -6.71 2.38
N PHE A 768 -28.65 -7.68 2.87
CA PHE A 768 -29.43 -8.58 2.03
C PHE A 768 -30.43 -7.82 1.16
N THR A 769 -31.16 -6.87 1.76
CA THR A 769 -32.13 -6.02 1.04
C THR A 769 -31.44 -5.22 -0.09
N LEU A 770 -30.24 -4.72 0.16
CA LEU A 770 -29.52 -3.90 -0.81
C LEU A 770 -28.94 -4.73 -1.97
N LEU A 771 -28.55 -5.97 -1.71
CA LEU A 771 -28.15 -6.91 -2.77
C LEU A 771 -29.32 -7.28 -3.69
N ASP A 772 -30.50 -7.50 -3.11
CA ASP A 772 -31.72 -7.74 -3.89
C ASP A 772 -32.03 -6.54 -4.79
N ARG A 773 -31.84 -5.31 -4.28
CA ARG A 773 -31.95 -4.09 -5.09
C ARG A 773 -30.88 -3.99 -6.18
N ALA A 774 -29.63 -4.30 -5.87
CA ALA A 774 -28.54 -4.27 -6.86
C ALA A 774 -28.80 -5.25 -8.01
N ALA A 775 -29.35 -6.44 -7.71
CA ALA A 775 -29.76 -7.41 -8.73
C ALA A 775 -30.84 -6.86 -9.67
N LEU A 776 -31.84 -6.14 -9.13
CA LEU A 776 -32.89 -5.49 -9.94
C LEU A 776 -32.35 -4.32 -10.77
N ASP A 777 -31.49 -3.48 -10.19
CA ASP A 777 -30.86 -2.37 -10.92
C ASP A 777 -29.97 -2.88 -12.06
N TYR A 778 -29.28 -4.01 -11.89
CA TYR A 778 -28.46 -4.62 -12.94
C TYR A 778 -29.25 -5.02 -14.18
N GLN A 779 -30.53 -5.37 -14.03
CA GLN A 779 -31.42 -5.68 -15.16
C GLN A 779 -31.74 -4.43 -16.01
N LYS A 780 -31.65 -3.23 -15.42
CA LYS A 780 -31.85 -1.96 -16.12
C LYS A 780 -30.54 -1.50 -16.76
N ARG A 781 -30.14 -2.18 -17.84
CA ARG A 781 -28.83 -2.00 -18.49
C ARG A 781 -28.51 -0.56 -18.87
N ASP A 782 -29.49 0.19 -19.38
CA ASP A 782 -29.31 1.61 -19.75
C ASP A 782 -28.98 2.48 -18.52
N GLU A 783 -29.72 2.32 -17.41
CA GLU A 783 -29.45 3.04 -16.15
C GLU A 783 -28.12 2.61 -15.53
N TRP A 784 -27.79 1.31 -15.60
CA TRP A 784 -26.54 0.76 -15.11
C TRP A 784 -25.33 1.35 -15.83
N ALA A 785 -25.39 1.41 -17.17
CA ALA A 785 -24.36 2.00 -18.02
C ALA A 785 -24.21 3.50 -17.73
N SER A 786 -25.32 4.24 -17.67
CA SER A 786 -25.30 5.68 -17.36
C SER A 786 -24.62 5.96 -16.01
N ARG A 787 -24.94 5.19 -14.97
CA ARG A 787 -24.27 5.31 -13.65
C ARG A 787 -22.80 4.92 -13.72
N SER A 788 -22.43 3.93 -14.53
CA SER A 788 -21.03 3.57 -14.77
C SER A 788 -20.24 4.73 -15.37
N VAL A 789 -20.78 5.38 -16.41
CA VAL A 789 -20.18 6.57 -17.02
C VAL A 789 -20.04 7.71 -15.99
N GLN A 790 -21.06 7.96 -15.16
CA GLN A 790 -21.00 8.99 -14.12
C GLN A 790 -19.90 8.73 -13.07
N ARG A 791 -19.64 7.47 -12.73
CA ARG A 791 -18.53 7.09 -11.83
C ARG A 791 -17.18 7.39 -12.47
N ILE A 792 -16.98 6.97 -13.72
CA ILE A 792 -15.76 7.24 -14.49
C ILE A 792 -15.56 8.75 -14.66
N ALA A 793 -16.62 9.50 -14.96
CA ALA A 793 -16.55 10.95 -15.10
C ALA A 793 -16.12 11.66 -13.81
N SER A 794 -16.43 11.09 -12.65
CA SER A 794 -16.07 11.64 -11.35
C SER A 794 -14.71 11.13 -10.83
N ALA A 795 -14.05 10.23 -11.57
CA ALA A 795 -12.81 9.57 -11.19
C ALA A 795 -11.62 10.52 -11.00
N TRP A 796 -11.62 11.68 -11.68
CA TRP A 796 -10.55 12.68 -11.58
C TRP A 796 -10.30 13.14 -10.14
N GLN A 797 -11.34 13.15 -9.30
CA GLN A 797 -11.25 13.53 -7.89
C GLN A 797 -10.40 12.55 -7.08
N PHE A 798 -10.28 11.31 -7.54
CA PHE A 798 -9.44 10.25 -6.96
C PHE A 798 -8.04 10.18 -7.57
N SER A 799 -7.72 11.00 -8.59
CA SER A 799 -6.40 10.98 -9.22
C SER A 799 -5.30 11.33 -8.22
N VAL A 800 -4.21 10.57 -8.27
CA VAL A 800 -3.02 10.85 -7.47
C VAL A 800 -2.29 12.13 -7.88
N ASP A 801 -2.47 12.59 -9.12
CA ASP A 801 -1.87 13.84 -9.59
C ASP A 801 -2.44 15.04 -8.83
N ARG A 802 -3.75 15.01 -8.52
CA ARG A 802 -4.41 16.02 -7.69
C ARG A 802 -3.90 15.97 -6.25
N VAL A 803 -3.77 14.77 -5.69
CA VAL A 803 -3.26 14.57 -4.33
C VAL A 803 -1.81 15.04 -4.19
N ALA A 804 -0.98 14.79 -5.21
CA ALA A 804 0.38 15.28 -5.28
C ALA A 804 0.42 16.82 -5.40
N GLU A 805 -0.43 17.41 -6.24
CA GLU A 805 -0.54 18.87 -6.37
C GLU A 805 -0.89 19.55 -5.04
N ASP A 806 -1.89 19.02 -4.32
CA ASP A 806 -2.28 19.51 -2.99
C ASP A 806 -1.12 19.43 -1.98
N TYR A 807 -0.31 18.36 -2.07
CA TYR A 807 0.88 18.20 -1.23
C TYR A 807 1.97 19.23 -1.57
N LEU A 808 2.28 19.39 -2.86
CA LEU A 808 3.33 20.30 -3.32
C LEU A 808 3.04 21.75 -2.96
N GLN A 809 1.78 22.18 -3.02
CA GLN A 809 1.37 23.53 -2.59
C GLN A 809 1.68 23.83 -1.12
N LYS A 810 1.82 22.80 -0.26
CA LYS A 810 2.15 22.94 1.16
C LYS A 810 3.64 22.80 1.46
N VAL A 811 4.32 21.99 0.66
CA VAL A 811 5.73 21.62 0.90
C VAL A 811 6.70 22.54 0.17
N LEU A 812 6.36 22.96 -1.04
CA LEU A 812 7.19 23.90 -1.79
C LEU A 812 6.92 25.34 -1.32
N PRO A 813 7.94 26.23 -1.33
CA PRO A 813 7.72 27.64 -1.13
C PRO A 813 6.72 28.12 -2.18
N ARG A 814 5.73 28.94 -1.79
CA ARG A 814 4.87 29.60 -2.78
C ARG A 814 5.78 30.42 -3.68
N ALA A 815 5.78 30.14 -4.98
CA ALA A 815 6.37 31.06 -5.94
C ALA A 815 5.60 32.38 -5.80
N GLU A 816 6.23 33.40 -5.21
CA GLU A 816 5.79 34.77 -5.43
C GLU A 816 5.94 35.03 -6.93
N ASN A 817 4.84 34.90 -7.66
CA ASN A 817 4.56 35.52 -8.94
C ASN A 817 5.80 36.10 -9.67
N ALA A 818 6.51 35.25 -10.42
CA ALA A 818 7.17 35.73 -11.62
C ALA A 818 6.09 35.96 -12.68
N VAL A 819 5.33 37.05 -12.52
CA VAL A 819 4.71 37.73 -13.65
C VAL A 819 5.87 38.25 -14.47
N ILE A 820 6.34 37.44 -15.42
CA ILE A 820 7.02 37.98 -16.59
C ILE A 820 5.88 38.36 -17.54
N SER A 821 5.40 39.58 -17.36
CA SER A 821 4.79 40.34 -18.44
C SER A 821 5.85 40.53 -19.52
N GLU A 822 5.74 39.78 -20.62
CA GLU A 822 5.47 40.30 -21.98
C GLU A 822 5.34 39.15 -22.97
#